data_AF-A0A316XI26-F1
#
_entry.id   AF-A0A316XI26-F1
#
_cell.length_a   1.000
_cell.length_b   1.000
_cell.length_c   1.000
_cell.angle_alpha   90.00
_cell.angle_beta   90.00
_cell.angle_gamma   90.00
#
_symmetry.space_group_name_H-M   'P 1'
#
loop_
_entity.id
_entity.type
_entity.pdbx_description
1 polymer ?
#
loop_
_entity_poly.entity_id
_entity_poly.type
_entity_poly.pdbx_seq_one_letter_code
_entity_poly.pdbx_strand_id
1 'polypeptide(L)'
;MKKNYLTFLLFLWVQILFAQYKMPVAFVSSLQPAQSGEEANRTIDNNINTLYHSRYNLSTAMPDQLSFYFSNRVKSVNRLVYKPRPTGLNGIWTSVKISYSTQANPSVFTDIAGVITWAADNTAKTIDLPTSIIKPAVIKVDVLSAQNNFSSCAEMEFYSSEQVDPVTAECTLPVSEFSSYNDIQVLPQVAGSSASSFQPGENIEKSFDGDTNTLYHSNWSATAATFPISLVYRFDGQTAINYLRYTSRQDGPNGLFGNVKISYNTISNPNYIDISTYNFGQINTIKTVVFPSVITPLNIKIEVLDGKNNFASCAEMEFFQTNPNSLNFSAYSNIFDDPVFSTLKPNVTQQDINAIASPFIKGLAQCLFNNTYHKKYRVQTVSAYKTLNTINVQYKVGNYNHYENPTGIAFQPNTTVIVFAKDITTANGVYLKIRDFATEGSSPEKSYELKNGINILNISNAGLGYISYYTDDVSAAPVSVNITGGIVNGIYKKGTSSSEWTEILTNDVYPKIDIEGYYTKLVIDKFAVSGFHFSNPQPLIDKYDAITKSEREMMGFFTFNKNIKNRQLVYTESTGGWFAGGMGAHLDLTWGLSNSASASGMDIWGVGHELGHVNQIRPGLKWIGTTEITNNLYSLWAYYNLYSPAGSNRFTRLEGEVADKSAFPKVAGNRFGEIIIQTQINGKNIMDQFRTDYVNSRDGNFRSLIPFWQLELYYQLAGASKGAPRLDFDTDMSDESTQNPPAPVTGVDYAHWFAIVAEKVRNTDESQLTQGQLVMNFVKNTCDAVQENLIDFFTNTGFLIPIDGIISDYSTAQLTITQSMIDDVKSYILSKGYAKPVSPVINYLSANSLNAFKNLLPVAGVTGVGAQITTNAQGQFLLVDNTKWVNTVAFETYDANNQMISVSIVGTGDTTLAKTYVDFPSNAQKVYAVGYNGQKILVYPAENLAVNEVDDRNNNFAISPNPLKNGEKMIITIKNPKGNLIAALYDITGKLIISVKGSLNEINNKINAQAQKLKTGIYIISINDGTHQYQSKIIKE
;
A
#
# COMPACT_ATOMS: atom_id res chain seq x y z
N MET A 1 7.33 -85.91 -44.76
CA MET A 1 6.03 -86.58 -45.01
C MET A 1 4.90 -85.69 -44.51
N LYS A 2 3.98 -85.32 -45.43
CA LYS A 2 2.55 -84.98 -45.26
C LYS A 2 2.05 -84.03 -44.13
N LYS A 3 1.45 -82.93 -44.61
CA LYS A 3 0.06 -82.45 -44.38
C LYS A 3 -0.33 -81.59 -43.15
N ASN A 4 -0.88 -80.42 -43.52
CA ASN A 4 -2.17 -79.80 -43.11
C ASN A 4 -2.31 -78.96 -41.83
N TYR A 5 -2.52 -77.64 -42.05
CA TYR A 5 -3.68 -76.81 -41.68
C TYR A 5 -4.49 -77.15 -40.40
N LEU A 6 -4.53 -76.22 -39.42
CA LEU A 6 -5.64 -75.28 -39.09
C LEU A 6 -5.69 -74.90 -37.59
N THR A 7 -5.66 -73.58 -37.33
CA THR A 7 -6.28 -72.78 -36.22
C THR A 7 -5.93 -72.98 -34.74
N PHE A 8 -5.36 -71.94 -34.13
CA PHE A 8 -6.00 -71.20 -33.01
C PHE A 8 -5.51 -69.74 -32.98
N LEU A 9 -6.45 -68.81 -32.83
CA LEU A 9 -6.27 -67.35 -32.81
C LEU A 9 -5.38 -66.89 -31.63
N LEU A 10 -4.52 -65.90 -31.88
CA LEU A 10 -4.14 -64.91 -30.86
C LEU A 10 -4.22 -63.50 -31.45
N PHE A 11 -5.23 -62.75 -31.02
CA PHE A 11 -5.38 -61.32 -31.25
C PHE A 11 -4.25 -60.59 -30.48
N LEU A 12 -3.31 -59.96 -31.20
CA LEU A 12 -2.51 -58.86 -30.65
C LEU A 12 -3.21 -57.55 -31.01
N TRP A 13 -4.00 -57.03 -30.07
CA TRP A 13 -4.44 -55.63 -30.11
C TRP A 13 -3.27 -54.76 -29.68
N VAL A 14 -2.61 -54.11 -30.64
CA VAL A 14 -1.77 -52.95 -30.38
C VAL A 14 -2.72 -51.80 -30.06
N GLN A 15 -2.93 -51.48 -28.78
CA GLN A 15 -3.53 -50.20 -28.40
C GLN A 15 -2.53 -49.09 -28.74
N ILE A 16 -2.79 -48.38 -29.82
CA ILE A 16 -2.16 -47.09 -30.11
C ILE A 16 -2.69 -46.12 -29.05
N LEU A 17 -1.92 -45.88 -28.00
CA LEU A 17 -2.19 -44.78 -27.06
C LEU A 17 -1.97 -43.47 -27.83
N PHE A 18 -3.06 -42.83 -28.25
CA PHE A 18 -3.00 -41.48 -28.78
C PHE A 18 -2.51 -40.54 -27.66
N ALA A 19 -1.51 -39.71 -27.97
CA ALA A 19 -1.01 -38.70 -27.04
C ALA A 19 -2.15 -37.75 -26.61
N GLN A 20 -2.17 -37.40 -25.32
CA GLN A 20 -3.20 -36.57 -24.71
C GLN A 20 -2.52 -35.40 -24.00
N TYR A 21 -2.96 -34.19 -24.30
CA TYR A 21 -2.39 -32.94 -23.82
C TYR A 21 -3.38 -32.26 -22.87
N LYS A 22 -2.93 -31.85 -21.67
CA LYS A 22 -3.76 -31.06 -20.74
C LYS A 22 -4.00 -29.67 -21.34
N MET A 23 -5.26 -29.29 -21.47
CA MET A 23 -5.69 -28.00 -22.01
C MET A 23 -5.76 -26.97 -20.87
N PRO A 24 -5.12 -25.79 -21.01
CA PRO A 24 -5.17 -24.76 -20.00
C PRO A 24 -6.58 -24.19 -19.88
N VAL A 25 -7.03 -24.03 -18.64
CA VAL A 25 -8.24 -23.27 -18.29
C VAL A 25 -7.78 -21.90 -17.85
N ALA A 26 -8.38 -20.86 -18.40
CA ALA A 26 -7.95 -19.49 -18.15
C ALA A 26 -8.66 -18.88 -16.92
N PHE A 27 -9.88 -19.32 -16.63
CA PHE A 27 -10.66 -18.85 -15.47
C PHE A 27 -11.72 -19.88 -15.07
N VAL A 28 -12.07 -19.88 -13.79
CA VAL A 28 -13.17 -20.68 -13.23
C VAL A 28 -14.04 -19.82 -12.34
N SER A 29 -15.36 -19.87 -12.55
CA SER A 29 -16.35 -19.28 -11.64
C SER A 29 -17.23 -20.35 -11.03
N SER A 30 -17.69 -20.15 -9.80
CA SER A 30 -18.75 -20.93 -9.15
C SER A 30 -19.98 -20.06 -8.87
N LEU A 31 -21.18 -20.66 -8.88
CA LEU A 31 -22.40 -20.01 -8.41
C LEU A 31 -22.47 -19.90 -6.88
N GLN A 32 -21.73 -20.75 -6.16
CA GLN A 32 -21.66 -20.72 -4.71
C GLN A 32 -20.49 -19.86 -4.25
N PRO A 33 -20.64 -19.11 -3.14
CA PRO A 33 -19.50 -18.42 -2.54
C PRO A 33 -18.50 -19.46 -2.03
N ALA A 34 -17.23 -19.23 -2.32
CA ALA A 34 -16.15 -20.09 -1.85
C ALA A 34 -15.85 -19.86 -0.36
N GLN A 35 -15.28 -20.87 0.28
CA GLN A 35 -14.55 -20.71 1.53
C GLN A 35 -13.27 -19.90 1.26
N SER A 36 -12.93 -18.98 2.17
CA SER A 36 -11.72 -18.15 2.03
C SER A 36 -10.46 -19.03 1.94
N GLY A 37 -9.64 -18.82 0.92
CA GLY A 37 -8.45 -19.63 0.60
C GLY A 37 -8.74 -20.86 -0.29
N GLU A 38 -10.01 -21.20 -0.50
CA GLU A 38 -10.50 -22.35 -1.28
C GLU A 38 -11.36 -21.86 -2.46
N GLU A 39 -10.89 -20.83 -3.16
CA GLU A 39 -11.56 -20.20 -4.30
C GLU A 39 -11.65 -21.13 -5.53
N ALA A 40 -12.55 -20.82 -6.48
CA ALA A 40 -12.80 -21.68 -7.65
C ALA A 40 -11.57 -21.90 -8.55
N ASN A 41 -10.62 -20.95 -8.58
CA ASN A 41 -9.37 -21.09 -9.32
C ASN A 41 -8.43 -22.16 -8.74
N ARG A 42 -8.64 -22.61 -7.50
CA ARG A 42 -7.92 -23.77 -6.92
C ARG A 42 -8.20 -25.07 -7.65
N THR A 43 -9.26 -25.14 -8.45
CA THR A 43 -9.55 -26.30 -9.29
C THR A 43 -8.62 -26.45 -10.50
N ILE A 44 -7.78 -25.45 -10.77
CA ILE A 44 -6.93 -25.39 -11.97
C ILE A 44 -5.49 -24.93 -11.64
N ASP A 45 -5.07 -25.01 -10.38
CA ASP A 45 -3.76 -24.54 -9.93
C ASP A 45 -2.66 -25.62 -10.04
N ASN A 46 -3.02 -26.81 -10.52
CA ASN A 46 -2.17 -28.00 -10.65
C ASN A 46 -1.66 -28.54 -9.32
N ASN A 47 -2.37 -28.28 -8.21
CA ASN A 47 -2.01 -28.78 -6.89
C ASN A 47 -3.18 -29.51 -6.24
N ILE A 48 -3.12 -30.84 -6.20
CA ILE A 48 -4.17 -31.67 -5.58
C ILE A 48 -4.33 -31.48 -4.06
N ASN A 49 -3.41 -30.74 -3.41
CA ASN A 49 -3.49 -30.45 -1.98
C ASN A 49 -4.24 -29.15 -1.68
N THR A 50 -4.49 -28.32 -2.70
CA THR A 50 -5.45 -27.22 -2.65
C THR A 50 -6.78 -27.70 -3.23
N LEU A 51 -7.87 -27.00 -2.92
CA LEU A 51 -9.18 -27.28 -3.49
C LEU A 51 -10.06 -26.05 -3.50
N TYR A 52 -11.04 -26.06 -4.40
CA TYR A 52 -12.25 -25.26 -4.25
C TYR A 52 -13.18 -25.93 -3.25
N HIS A 53 -13.79 -25.14 -2.36
CA HIS A 53 -14.89 -25.58 -1.50
C HIS A 53 -15.95 -24.48 -1.37
N SER A 54 -17.22 -24.85 -1.48
CA SER A 54 -18.33 -23.94 -1.16
C SER A 54 -18.31 -23.58 0.33
N ARG A 55 -18.63 -22.34 0.68
CA ARG A 55 -18.53 -21.80 2.05
C ARG A 55 -19.24 -22.68 3.11
N TYR A 56 -18.57 -22.97 4.22
CA TYR A 56 -19.06 -23.91 5.25
C TYR A 56 -20.37 -23.49 5.95
N ASN A 57 -20.69 -22.20 5.98
CA ASN A 57 -21.85 -21.67 6.70
C ASN A 57 -23.13 -21.55 5.83
N LEU A 58 -23.12 -22.12 4.63
CA LEU A 58 -24.31 -22.19 3.77
C LEU A 58 -25.31 -23.20 4.35
N SER A 59 -26.61 -22.85 4.33
CA SER A 59 -27.68 -23.79 4.71
C SER A 59 -27.84 -24.93 3.70
N THR A 60 -27.54 -24.67 2.42
CA THR A 60 -27.37 -25.65 1.34
C THR A 60 -26.43 -25.07 0.30
N ALA A 61 -25.42 -25.83 -0.15
CA ALA A 61 -24.56 -25.41 -1.25
C ALA A 61 -24.99 -26.00 -2.61
N MET A 62 -25.98 -26.89 -2.65
CA MET A 62 -26.47 -27.49 -3.89
C MET A 62 -27.78 -26.83 -4.38
N PRO A 63 -27.99 -26.75 -5.71
CA PRO A 63 -27.01 -27.05 -6.76
C PRO A 63 -25.88 -26.00 -6.80
N ASP A 64 -24.71 -26.42 -7.27
CA ASP A 64 -23.61 -25.53 -7.65
C ASP A 64 -23.41 -25.62 -9.17
N GLN A 65 -22.72 -24.66 -9.77
CA GLN A 65 -22.28 -24.73 -11.15
C GLN A 65 -20.88 -24.12 -11.23
N LEU A 66 -19.91 -24.93 -11.68
CA LEU A 66 -18.59 -24.44 -12.01
C LEU A 66 -18.50 -24.22 -13.53
N SER A 67 -18.06 -23.03 -13.94
CA SER A 67 -17.85 -22.67 -15.35
C SER A 67 -16.36 -22.49 -15.62
N PHE A 68 -15.81 -23.30 -16.53
CA PHE A 68 -14.40 -23.31 -16.91
C PHE A 68 -14.24 -22.62 -18.27
N TYR A 69 -13.51 -21.52 -18.30
CA TYR A 69 -13.33 -20.67 -19.48
C TYR A 69 -12.00 -20.97 -20.18
N PHE A 70 -12.04 -21.08 -21.50
CA PHE A 70 -10.88 -21.42 -22.33
C PHE A 70 -10.49 -20.27 -23.24
N SER A 71 -9.18 -20.15 -23.49
CA SER A 71 -8.67 -19.23 -24.52
C SER A 71 -8.93 -19.76 -25.92
N ASN A 72 -8.89 -18.86 -26.91
CA ASN A 72 -9.04 -19.20 -28.33
C ASN A 72 -7.93 -20.14 -28.87
N ARG A 73 -6.83 -20.32 -28.10
CA ARG A 73 -5.71 -21.21 -28.42
C ARG A 73 -6.05 -22.69 -28.22
N VAL A 74 -7.03 -23.00 -27.39
CA VAL A 74 -7.49 -24.37 -27.16
C VAL A 74 -8.27 -24.84 -28.39
N LYS A 75 -7.66 -25.74 -29.18
CA LYS A 75 -8.24 -26.25 -30.43
C LYS A 75 -9.46 -27.11 -30.19
N SER A 76 -9.35 -27.99 -29.20
CA SER A 76 -10.41 -28.91 -28.85
C SER A 76 -10.26 -29.44 -27.43
N VAL A 77 -11.33 -30.01 -26.88
CA VAL A 77 -11.33 -30.83 -25.67
C VAL A 77 -12.07 -32.14 -25.99
N ASN A 78 -11.48 -33.27 -25.63
CA ASN A 78 -12.07 -34.60 -25.84
C ASN A 78 -12.14 -35.45 -24.56
N ARG A 79 -11.60 -34.96 -23.43
CA ARG A 79 -11.70 -35.64 -22.13
C ARG A 79 -11.72 -34.64 -20.98
N LEU A 80 -12.47 -34.97 -19.94
CA LEU A 80 -12.54 -34.27 -18.66
C LEU A 80 -12.11 -35.22 -17.54
N VAL A 81 -11.37 -34.71 -16.55
CA VAL A 81 -10.98 -35.45 -15.35
C VAL A 81 -11.29 -34.62 -14.11
N TYR A 82 -12.29 -35.04 -13.34
CA TYR A 82 -12.59 -34.49 -12.03
C TYR A 82 -11.77 -35.22 -10.97
N LYS A 83 -10.94 -34.49 -10.23
CA LYS A 83 -10.19 -34.97 -9.08
C LYS A 83 -10.83 -34.43 -7.80
N PRO A 84 -11.49 -35.30 -7.01
CA PRO A 84 -11.97 -34.91 -5.69
C PRO A 84 -10.81 -34.54 -4.75
N ARG A 85 -11.14 -33.92 -3.61
CA ARG A 85 -10.20 -33.75 -2.49
C ARG A 85 -9.48 -35.06 -2.13
N PRO A 86 -8.21 -35.05 -1.69
CA PRO A 86 -7.45 -36.26 -1.43
C PRO A 86 -7.89 -37.01 -0.16
N THR A 87 -8.45 -36.30 0.83
CA THR A 87 -8.90 -36.87 2.11
C THR A 87 -10.29 -36.39 2.50
N GLY A 88 -11.07 -37.28 3.12
CA GLY A 88 -12.46 -37.02 3.52
C GLY A 88 -13.43 -36.98 2.32
N LEU A 89 -14.73 -37.09 2.60
CA LEU A 89 -15.75 -37.17 1.54
C LEU A 89 -16.53 -35.88 1.33
N ASN A 90 -16.39 -34.90 2.22
CA ASN A 90 -17.20 -33.69 2.20
C ASN A 90 -17.00 -32.88 0.92
N GLY A 91 -18.12 -32.61 0.23
CA GLY A 91 -18.17 -31.82 -0.98
C GLY A 91 -18.00 -32.61 -2.28
N ILE A 92 -17.64 -33.90 -2.22
CA ILE A 92 -17.40 -34.71 -3.41
C ILE A 92 -18.67 -34.80 -4.26
N TRP A 93 -18.57 -34.40 -5.52
CA TRP A 93 -19.66 -34.44 -6.48
C TRP A 93 -20.12 -35.88 -6.74
N THR A 94 -21.42 -36.14 -6.60
CA THR A 94 -22.03 -37.46 -6.82
C THR A 94 -23.00 -37.48 -7.98
N SER A 95 -23.55 -36.32 -8.37
CA SER A 95 -24.39 -36.18 -9.56
C SER A 95 -24.07 -34.86 -10.25
N VAL A 96 -23.68 -34.95 -11.53
CA VAL A 96 -23.33 -33.77 -12.34
C VAL A 96 -24.01 -33.79 -13.71
N LYS A 97 -24.21 -32.62 -14.29
CA LYS A 97 -24.55 -32.43 -15.70
C LYS A 97 -23.50 -31.54 -16.34
N ILE A 98 -23.08 -31.88 -17.56
CA ILE A 98 -22.02 -31.12 -18.26
C ILE A 98 -22.56 -30.56 -19.57
N SER A 99 -22.35 -29.26 -19.76
CA SER A 99 -22.66 -28.56 -21.00
C SER A 99 -21.48 -27.70 -21.45
N TYR A 100 -21.44 -27.32 -22.72
CA TYR A 100 -20.37 -26.48 -23.25
C TYR A 100 -20.90 -25.45 -24.24
N SER A 101 -20.16 -24.36 -24.40
CA SER A 101 -20.28 -23.41 -25.50
C SER A 101 -18.98 -23.35 -26.29
N THR A 102 -19.04 -22.82 -27.51
CA THR A 102 -17.88 -22.67 -28.39
C THR A 102 -17.53 -21.21 -28.58
N GLN A 103 -16.30 -20.90 -28.99
CA GLN A 103 -15.86 -19.53 -29.27
C GLN A 103 -16.75 -18.82 -30.32
N ALA A 104 -17.35 -19.57 -31.25
CA ALA A 104 -18.28 -19.03 -32.23
C ALA A 104 -19.64 -18.62 -31.64
N ASN A 105 -20.09 -19.28 -30.57
CA ASN A 105 -21.38 -19.04 -29.92
C ASN A 105 -21.24 -19.18 -28.38
N PRO A 106 -20.52 -18.27 -27.70
CA PRO A 106 -20.14 -18.43 -26.30
C PRO A 106 -21.32 -18.46 -25.31
N SER A 107 -22.47 -17.91 -25.71
CA SER A 107 -23.70 -17.86 -24.89
C SER A 107 -24.64 -19.05 -25.10
N VAL A 108 -24.41 -19.89 -26.10
CA VAL A 108 -25.27 -21.04 -26.43
C VAL A 108 -24.64 -22.31 -25.90
N PHE A 109 -25.31 -22.96 -24.95
CA PHE A 109 -24.81 -24.18 -24.29
C PHE A 109 -25.44 -25.44 -24.88
N THR A 110 -24.61 -26.41 -25.20
CA THR A 110 -24.98 -27.75 -25.66
C THR A 110 -24.63 -28.76 -24.58
N ASP A 111 -25.57 -29.64 -24.24
CA ASP A 111 -25.35 -30.72 -23.27
C ASP A 111 -24.45 -31.81 -23.89
N ILE A 112 -23.42 -32.25 -23.16
CA ILE A 112 -22.51 -33.31 -23.59
C ILE A 112 -23.14 -34.69 -23.41
N ALA A 113 -23.78 -34.89 -22.25
CA ALA A 113 -24.35 -36.14 -21.82
C ALA A 113 -25.57 -35.87 -20.92
N GLY A 114 -26.32 -36.93 -20.60
CA GLY A 114 -27.30 -36.90 -19.51
C GLY A 114 -26.64 -36.73 -18.15
N VAL A 115 -27.42 -36.83 -17.07
CA VAL A 115 -26.91 -36.77 -15.70
C VAL A 115 -25.91 -37.92 -15.46
N ILE A 116 -24.73 -37.57 -14.94
CA ILE A 116 -23.64 -38.50 -14.63
C ILE A 116 -23.61 -38.69 -13.11
N THR A 117 -23.65 -39.94 -12.67
CA THR A 117 -23.62 -40.29 -11.24
C THR A 117 -22.33 -41.01 -10.89
N TRP A 118 -21.68 -40.60 -9.79
CA TRP A 118 -20.47 -41.21 -9.24
C TRP A 118 -20.66 -41.62 -7.79
N ALA A 119 -19.87 -42.60 -7.35
CA ALA A 119 -19.71 -42.90 -5.93
C ALA A 119 -18.98 -41.75 -5.22
N ALA A 120 -19.39 -41.46 -3.99
CA ALA A 120 -18.74 -40.49 -3.11
C ALA A 120 -17.43 -41.07 -2.55
N ASP A 121 -16.37 -41.04 -3.36
CA ASP A 121 -15.04 -41.51 -3.00
C ASP A 121 -13.97 -40.56 -3.58
N ASN A 122 -12.74 -40.66 -3.06
CA ASN A 122 -11.62 -39.78 -3.42
C ASN A 122 -10.95 -40.13 -4.76
N THR A 123 -11.46 -41.08 -5.53
CA THR A 123 -10.84 -41.48 -6.80
C THR A 123 -11.23 -40.52 -7.93
N ALA A 124 -10.27 -40.23 -8.81
CA ALA A 124 -10.50 -39.39 -9.97
C ALA A 124 -11.57 -40.00 -10.89
N LYS A 125 -12.42 -39.13 -11.45
CA LYS A 125 -13.50 -39.50 -12.37
C LYS A 125 -13.18 -38.98 -13.76
N THR A 126 -13.10 -39.89 -14.74
CA THR A 126 -12.78 -39.56 -16.13
C THR A 126 -14.01 -39.65 -17.00
N ILE A 127 -14.19 -38.65 -17.86
CA ILE A 127 -15.23 -38.63 -18.91
C ILE A 127 -14.52 -38.46 -20.25
N ASP A 128 -14.54 -39.50 -21.09
CA ASP A 128 -14.17 -39.39 -22.49
C ASP A 128 -15.37 -38.91 -23.31
N LEU A 129 -15.17 -37.87 -24.12
CA LEU A 129 -16.24 -37.29 -24.93
C LEU A 129 -16.44 -38.11 -26.21
N PRO A 130 -17.69 -38.41 -26.60
CA PRO A 130 -17.97 -39.13 -27.85
C PRO A 130 -17.59 -38.31 -29.09
N THR A 131 -17.56 -36.97 -28.96
CA THR A 131 -17.11 -36.05 -29.99
C THR A 131 -16.33 -34.92 -29.32
N SER A 132 -15.21 -34.53 -29.93
CA SER A 132 -14.39 -33.44 -29.42
C SER A 132 -15.16 -32.13 -29.49
N ILE A 133 -15.12 -31.35 -28.41
CA ILE A 133 -15.59 -29.96 -28.41
C ILE A 133 -14.55 -29.15 -29.15
N ILE A 134 -14.90 -28.61 -30.32
CA ILE A 134 -13.98 -27.79 -31.13
C ILE A 134 -14.06 -26.34 -30.67
N LYS A 135 -12.91 -25.70 -30.46
CA LYS A 135 -12.75 -24.32 -29.98
C LYS A 135 -13.72 -24.03 -28.80
N PRO A 136 -13.58 -24.70 -27.64
CA PRO A 136 -14.43 -24.45 -26.48
C PRO A 136 -14.30 -22.99 -26.02
N ALA A 137 -15.43 -22.38 -25.64
CA ALA A 137 -15.44 -21.11 -24.91
C ALA A 137 -15.59 -21.36 -23.41
N VAL A 138 -16.67 -22.05 -23.03
CA VAL A 138 -16.95 -22.38 -21.63
C VAL A 138 -17.40 -23.83 -21.54
N ILE A 139 -16.88 -24.58 -20.58
CA ILE A 139 -17.44 -25.88 -20.16
C ILE A 139 -18.04 -25.69 -18.77
N LYS A 140 -19.32 -26.03 -18.60
CA LYS A 140 -20.06 -25.95 -17.35
C LYS A 140 -20.24 -27.32 -16.73
N VAL A 141 -20.01 -27.41 -15.44
CA VAL A 141 -20.32 -28.57 -14.60
C VAL A 141 -21.39 -28.14 -13.60
N ASP A 142 -22.65 -28.50 -13.89
CA ASP A 142 -23.76 -28.35 -12.96
C ASP A 142 -23.68 -29.48 -11.92
N VAL A 143 -23.39 -29.15 -10.67
CA VAL A 143 -23.32 -30.10 -9.55
C VAL A 143 -24.71 -30.19 -8.93
N LEU A 144 -25.42 -31.28 -9.25
CA LEU A 144 -26.81 -31.49 -8.82
C LEU A 144 -26.88 -32.06 -7.40
N SER A 145 -25.92 -32.90 -7.04
CA SER A 145 -25.76 -33.38 -5.67
C SER A 145 -24.30 -33.72 -5.37
N ALA A 146 -23.95 -33.58 -4.10
CA ALA A 146 -22.62 -33.82 -3.57
C ALA A 146 -22.69 -34.21 -2.09
N GLN A 147 -21.64 -34.86 -1.61
CA GLN A 147 -21.59 -35.42 -0.26
C GLN A 147 -21.67 -34.33 0.82
N ASN A 148 -22.55 -34.55 1.81
CA ASN A 148 -22.89 -33.61 2.89
C ASN A 148 -23.42 -32.25 2.40
N ASN A 149 -23.90 -32.15 1.16
CA ASN A 149 -24.52 -30.95 0.60
C ASN A 149 -23.58 -29.73 0.48
N PHE A 150 -22.29 -29.99 0.27
CA PHE A 150 -21.26 -29.00 -0.08
C PHE A 150 -20.72 -29.31 -1.49
N SER A 151 -20.06 -28.35 -2.14
CA SER A 151 -19.34 -28.57 -3.40
C SER A 151 -17.84 -28.50 -3.14
N SER A 152 -17.06 -29.49 -3.57
CA SER A 152 -15.61 -29.42 -3.52
C SER A 152 -14.93 -30.06 -4.73
N CYS A 153 -13.80 -29.49 -5.14
CA CYS A 153 -13.01 -29.98 -6.27
C CYS A 153 -11.55 -29.62 -6.05
N ALA A 154 -10.66 -30.63 -6.00
CA ALA A 154 -9.24 -30.38 -5.91
C ALA A 154 -8.70 -29.94 -7.28
N GLU A 155 -9.01 -30.70 -8.33
CA GLU A 155 -8.60 -30.35 -9.68
C GLU A 155 -9.69 -30.74 -10.69
N MET A 156 -9.89 -29.92 -11.71
CA MET A 156 -10.68 -30.23 -12.89
C MET A 156 -9.80 -30.04 -14.12
N GLU A 157 -9.51 -31.15 -14.78
CA GLU A 157 -8.58 -31.16 -15.90
C GLU A 157 -9.31 -31.46 -17.21
N PHE A 158 -8.83 -30.84 -18.28
CA PHE A 158 -9.37 -31.00 -19.63
C PHE A 158 -8.24 -31.46 -20.54
N TYR A 159 -8.53 -32.39 -21.45
CA TYR A 159 -7.53 -32.97 -22.34
C TYR A 159 -7.96 -32.95 -23.79
N SER A 160 -6.97 -32.98 -24.68
CA SER A 160 -7.15 -33.03 -26.12
C SER A 160 -6.11 -33.95 -26.76
N SER A 161 -6.42 -34.52 -27.92
CA SER A 161 -5.44 -35.16 -28.81
C SER A 161 -4.58 -34.16 -29.57
N GLU A 162 -4.94 -32.88 -29.55
CA GLU A 162 -4.21 -31.79 -30.20
C GLU A 162 -3.56 -30.88 -29.16
N GLN A 163 -2.35 -30.39 -29.46
CA GLN A 163 -1.69 -29.39 -28.63
C GLN A 163 -2.39 -28.03 -28.76
N VAL A 164 -2.33 -27.24 -27.70
CA VAL A 164 -2.72 -25.83 -27.70
C VAL A 164 -1.92 -25.05 -28.76
N ASP A 165 -2.55 -24.11 -29.45
CA ASP A 165 -1.84 -23.26 -30.42
C ASP A 165 -0.69 -22.50 -29.73
N PRO A 166 0.52 -22.43 -30.31
CA PRO A 166 1.63 -21.70 -29.70
C PRO A 166 1.32 -20.20 -29.60
N VAL A 167 1.86 -19.55 -28.57
CA VAL A 167 1.82 -18.09 -28.48
C VAL A 167 2.67 -17.52 -29.61
N THR A 168 2.09 -16.68 -30.45
CA THR A 168 2.77 -16.05 -31.58
C THR A 168 2.43 -14.56 -31.62
N ALA A 169 3.33 -13.76 -32.19
CA ALA A 169 3.03 -12.36 -32.48
C ALA A 169 1.96 -12.28 -33.57
N GLU A 170 1.07 -11.29 -33.46
CA GLU A 170 0.02 -11.02 -34.43
C GLU A 170 0.59 -10.56 -35.80
N CYS A 171 1.83 -10.08 -35.81
CA CYS A 171 2.58 -9.69 -36.99
C CYS A 171 4.05 -10.12 -36.81
N THR A 172 4.51 -11.03 -37.68
CA THR A 172 5.91 -11.49 -37.69
C THR A 172 6.66 -10.80 -38.82
N LEU A 173 7.75 -10.10 -38.48
CA LEU A 173 8.53 -9.31 -39.42
C LEU A 173 9.93 -9.92 -39.63
N PRO A 174 10.39 -10.10 -40.88
CA PRO A 174 11.75 -10.55 -41.14
C PRO A 174 12.77 -9.49 -40.69
N VAL A 175 13.66 -9.83 -39.76
CA VAL A 175 14.68 -8.90 -39.23
C VAL A 175 16.11 -9.23 -39.67
N SER A 176 16.29 -10.29 -40.47
CA SER A 176 17.61 -10.77 -40.87
C SER A 176 18.40 -9.73 -41.68
N GLU A 177 17.73 -8.87 -42.43
CA GLU A 177 18.39 -7.81 -43.22
C GLU A 177 19.16 -6.81 -42.34
N PHE A 178 18.71 -6.57 -41.10
CA PHE A 178 19.34 -5.62 -40.19
C PHE A 178 20.70 -6.08 -39.66
N SER A 179 21.04 -7.36 -39.77
CA SER A 179 22.40 -7.84 -39.47
C SER A 179 23.46 -7.13 -40.32
N SER A 180 23.09 -6.73 -41.55
CA SER A 180 23.95 -6.00 -42.48
C SER A 180 23.93 -4.47 -42.26
N TYR A 181 23.07 -3.97 -41.36
CA TYR A 181 22.88 -2.53 -41.09
C TYR A 181 23.61 -2.06 -39.82
N ASN A 182 24.25 -2.98 -39.09
CA ASN A 182 25.04 -2.62 -37.92
C ASN A 182 26.13 -1.61 -38.30
N ASP A 183 26.31 -0.60 -37.46
CA ASP A 183 27.38 0.37 -37.60
C ASP A 183 28.75 -0.31 -37.46
N ILE A 184 29.72 0.19 -38.20
CA ILE A 184 31.04 -0.44 -38.35
C ILE A 184 31.93 0.10 -37.24
N GLN A 185 32.35 -0.76 -36.32
CA GLN A 185 33.30 -0.37 -35.27
C GLN A 185 34.66 -0.05 -35.90
N VAL A 186 35.19 1.13 -35.56
CA VAL A 186 36.50 1.61 -35.98
C VAL A 186 37.44 1.50 -34.80
N LEU A 187 38.36 0.53 -34.85
CA LEU A 187 39.27 0.24 -33.74
C LEU A 187 40.42 1.25 -33.69
N PRO A 188 40.74 1.83 -32.50
CA PRO A 188 41.97 2.58 -32.32
C PRO A 188 43.21 1.70 -32.51
N GLN A 189 44.29 2.30 -32.99
CA GLN A 189 45.61 1.68 -33.04
C GLN A 189 46.26 1.77 -31.66
N VAL A 190 46.73 0.65 -31.12
CA VAL A 190 47.52 0.64 -29.87
C VAL A 190 48.76 1.53 -30.02
N ALA A 191 49.49 1.35 -31.12
CA ALA A 191 50.63 2.21 -31.45
C ALA A 191 50.16 3.64 -31.75
N GLY A 192 50.58 4.59 -30.92
CA GLY A 192 50.25 6.01 -31.05
C GLY A 192 49.07 6.47 -30.19
N SER A 193 48.35 5.56 -29.54
CA SER A 193 47.39 5.91 -28.49
C SER A 193 48.14 6.16 -27.16
N SER A 194 47.67 7.10 -26.33
CA SER A 194 48.35 7.47 -25.09
C SER A 194 47.42 8.10 -24.06
N ALA A 195 47.68 7.87 -22.78
CA ALA A 195 47.03 8.57 -21.67
C ALA A 195 48.04 9.45 -20.91
N SER A 196 47.63 10.66 -20.49
CA SER A 196 48.50 11.56 -19.71
C SER A 196 48.78 11.07 -18.28
N SER A 197 47.93 10.19 -17.76
CA SER A 197 48.09 9.50 -16.47
C SER A 197 47.52 8.09 -16.62
N PHE A 198 48.19 7.08 -16.06
CA PHE A 198 47.68 5.71 -16.04
C PHE A 198 48.25 4.94 -14.85
N GLN A 199 47.50 3.92 -14.42
CA GLN A 199 47.97 2.94 -13.47
C GLN A 199 48.69 1.81 -14.24
N PRO A 200 49.92 1.40 -13.83
CA PRO A 200 50.59 0.25 -14.43
C PRO A 200 49.70 -1.00 -14.41
N GLY A 201 49.44 -1.56 -15.60
CA GLY A 201 48.55 -2.71 -15.80
C GLY A 201 47.13 -2.34 -16.27
N GLU A 202 46.73 -1.08 -16.15
CA GLU A 202 45.44 -0.50 -16.54
C GLU A 202 45.66 0.66 -17.53
N ASN A 203 46.52 0.40 -18.53
CA ASN A 203 46.94 1.38 -19.55
C ASN A 203 45.80 1.69 -20.54
N ILE A 204 46.03 2.62 -21.48
CA ILE A 204 44.97 3.08 -22.40
C ILE A 204 44.43 1.97 -23.32
N GLU A 205 45.26 0.98 -23.72
CA GLU A 205 44.82 -0.14 -24.56
C GLU A 205 43.76 -1.02 -23.90
N LYS A 206 43.67 -0.99 -22.57
CA LYS A 206 42.60 -1.64 -21.80
C LYS A 206 41.25 -0.95 -21.90
N SER A 207 41.18 0.19 -22.59
CA SER A 207 39.91 0.85 -22.91
C SER A 207 39.40 0.53 -24.31
N PHE A 208 40.03 -0.35 -25.08
CA PHE A 208 39.56 -0.75 -26.41
C PHE A 208 40.05 -2.15 -26.79
N ASP A 209 40.15 -3.06 -25.80
CA ASP A 209 40.57 -4.45 -26.02
C ASP A 209 39.39 -5.41 -26.25
N GLY A 210 38.15 -4.91 -26.15
CA GLY A 210 36.91 -5.66 -26.37
C GLY A 210 36.44 -6.44 -25.13
N ASP A 211 37.06 -6.24 -23.97
CA ASP A 211 36.71 -6.92 -22.72
C ASP A 211 36.27 -5.91 -21.65
N THR A 212 34.97 -5.84 -21.38
CA THR A 212 34.43 -4.93 -20.34
C THR A 212 34.88 -5.28 -18.91
N ASN A 213 35.57 -6.40 -18.69
CA ASN A 213 36.15 -6.77 -17.40
C ASN A 213 37.57 -6.23 -17.19
N THR A 214 38.23 -5.74 -18.25
CA THR A 214 39.45 -4.96 -18.16
C THR A 214 39.09 -3.47 -18.25
N LEU A 215 40.04 -2.59 -17.88
CA LEU A 215 39.82 -1.15 -17.95
C LEU A 215 41.13 -0.36 -18.01
N TYR A 216 41.05 0.81 -18.64
CA TYR A 216 41.96 1.91 -18.37
C TYR A 216 41.62 2.54 -17.01
N HIS A 217 42.64 2.83 -16.21
CA HIS A 217 42.52 3.65 -15.00
C HIS A 217 43.65 4.68 -14.93
N SER A 218 43.32 5.89 -14.49
CA SER A 218 44.30 6.90 -14.10
C SER A 218 45.14 6.41 -12.90
N ASN A 219 46.33 6.98 -12.67
CA ASN A 219 47.18 6.53 -11.56
C ASN A 219 46.48 6.63 -10.19
N TRP A 220 46.61 5.60 -9.33
CA TRP A 220 45.99 5.57 -7.99
C TRP A 220 46.57 6.56 -6.97
N SER A 221 47.72 7.18 -7.26
CA SER A 221 48.33 8.17 -6.37
C SER A 221 47.52 9.47 -6.33
N ALA A 222 47.10 9.91 -5.13
CA ALA A 222 46.30 11.12 -4.90
C ALA A 222 46.97 12.43 -5.36
N THR A 223 48.25 12.42 -5.75
CA THR A 223 48.97 13.56 -6.34
C THR A 223 49.07 13.49 -7.87
N ALA A 224 48.60 12.42 -8.52
CA ALA A 224 48.87 12.11 -9.92
C ALA A 224 47.69 12.32 -10.90
N ALA A 225 46.48 12.59 -10.41
CA ALA A 225 45.32 12.96 -11.24
C ALA A 225 45.16 14.49 -11.27
N THR A 226 46.05 15.19 -11.98
CA THR A 226 45.83 16.60 -12.32
C THR A 226 44.91 16.65 -13.53
N PHE A 227 43.60 16.78 -13.28
CA PHE A 227 42.67 17.01 -14.37
C PHE A 227 43.07 18.29 -15.15
N PRO A 228 42.97 18.31 -16.50
CA PRO A 228 42.35 17.26 -17.30
C PRO A 228 43.25 16.05 -17.56
N ILE A 229 42.66 14.85 -17.51
CA ILE A 229 43.31 13.61 -17.96
C ILE A 229 43.03 13.46 -19.46
N SER A 230 44.09 13.44 -20.26
CA SER A 230 44.01 13.36 -21.72
C SER A 230 44.18 11.93 -22.18
N LEU A 231 43.14 11.38 -22.81
CA LEU A 231 43.15 10.09 -23.51
C LEU A 231 43.16 10.34 -25.01
N VAL A 232 44.23 9.92 -25.68
CA VAL A 232 44.42 10.10 -27.13
C VAL A 232 44.31 8.74 -27.79
N TYR A 233 43.33 8.59 -28.67
CA TYR A 233 43.07 7.39 -29.46
C TYR A 233 43.53 7.63 -30.90
N ARG A 234 44.45 6.78 -31.37
CA ARG A 234 45.05 6.86 -32.71
C ARG A 234 44.24 6.09 -33.74
N PHE A 235 44.10 6.62 -34.96
CA PHE A 235 43.46 5.96 -36.10
C PHE A 235 44.32 6.07 -37.37
N ASP A 236 43.81 5.55 -38.48
CA ASP A 236 44.48 5.55 -39.79
C ASP A 236 44.42 6.88 -40.54
N GLY A 237 43.58 7.83 -40.10
CA GLY A 237 43.34 9.09 -40.79
C GLY A 237 42.60 8.97 -42.12
N GLN A 238 41.96 7.82 -42.38
CA GLN A 238 41.25 7.49 -43.62
C GLN A 238 39.82 7.03 -43.38
N THR A 239 39.58 6.34 -42.25
CA THR A 239 38.27 5.81 -41.89
C THR A 239 37.41 6.91 -41.25
N ALA A 240 36.17 7.02 -41.72
CA ALA A 240 35.20 7.97 -41.19
C ALA A 240 34.64 7.50 -39.84
N ILE A 241 34.40 8.41 -38.90
CA ILE A 241 33.81 8.14 -37.59
C ILE A 241 32.67 9.13 -37.35
N ASN A 242 31.53 8.61 -36.91
CA ASN A 242 30.29 9.35 -36.68
C ASN A 242 30.00 9.57 -35.20
N TYR A 243 30.39 8.63 -34.34
CA TYR A 243 30.14 8.72 -32.91
C TYR A 243 31.11 7.86 -32.11
N LEU A 244 31.14 8.09 -30.79
CA LEU A 244 31.83 7.24 -29.82
C LEU A 244 30.89 6.73 -28.73
N ARG A 245 31.30 5.67 -28.05
CA ARG A 245 30.59 5.06 -26.91
C ARG A 245 31.56 4.82 -25.77
N TYR A 246 31.24 5.39 -24.62
CA TYR A 246 31.92 5.18 -23.34
C TYR A 246 31.18 4.14 -22.51
N THR A 247 31.90 3.10 -22.11
CA THR A 247 31.46 2.09 -21.15
C THR A 247 32.33 2.22 -19.91
N SER A 248 31.70 2.48 -18.78
CA SER A 248 32.34 2.55 -17.48
C SER A 248 32.81 1.18 -16.98
N ARG A 249 33.66 1.17 -15.95
CA ARG A 249 34.03 -0.05 -15.20
C ARG A 249 32.82 -0.79 -14.64
N GLN A 250 32.94 -2.10 -14.50
CA GLN A 250 31.84 -2.98 -14.05
C GLN A 250 31.85 -3.25 -12.53
N ASP A 251 32.93 -2.89 -11.83
CA ASP A 251 33.25 -3.36 -10.47
C ASP A 251 33.29 -2.25 -9.40
N GLY A 252 32.89 -1.01 -9.72
CA GLY A 252 32.83 0.07 -8.72
C GLY A 252 32.62 1.48 -9.27
N PRO A 253 32.55 2.49 -8.39
CA PRO A 253 32.28 3.86 -8.80
C PRO A 253 33.54 4.70 -9.09
N ASN A 254 34.75 4.22 -8.79
CA ASN A 254 35.97 5.02 -8.97
C ASN A 254 36.24 5.30 -10.44
N GLY A 255 36.45 6.57 -10.79
CA GLY A 255 36.87 6.96 -12.13
C GLY A 255 35.76 7.13 -13.16
N LEU A 256 34.48 7.06 -12.77
CA LEU A 256 33.38 7.33 -13.69
C LEU A 256 33.50 8.77 -14.21
N PHE A 257 33.56 8.95 -15.54
CA PHE A 257 33.74 10.27 -16.15
C PHE A 257 32.57 11.21 -15.80
N GLY A 258 32.87 12.46 -15.46
CA GLY A 258 31.88 13.53 -15.40
C GLY A 258 32.03 14.44 -16.61
N ASN A 259 32.57 15.64 -16.43
CA ASN A 259 32.77 16.56 -17.55
C ASN A 259 33.90 16.08 -18.47
N VAL A 260 33.66 16.05 -19.78
CA VAL A 260 34.63 15.64 -20.82
C VAL A 260 34.62 16.60 -21.99
N LYS A 261 35.79 16.91 -22.53
CA LYS A 261 35.96 17.66 -23.78
C LYS A 261 36.51 16.74 -24.86
N ILE A 262 35.88 16.74 -26.03
CA ILE A 262 36.24 15.86 -27.14
C ILE A 262 36.72 16.72 -28.30
N SER A 263 37.90 16.40 -28.83
CA SER A 263 38.52 17.05 -29.98
C SER A 263 39.17 16.02 -30.90
N TYR A 264 39.47 16.39 -32.13
CA TYR A 264 40.16 15.52 -33.09
C TYR A 264 41.14 16.30 -33.95
N ASN A 265 42.13 15.62 -34.52
CA ASN A 265 42.95 16.17 -35.59
C ASN A 265 42.95 15.20 -36.79
N THR A 266 43.52 15.61 -37.91
CA THR A 266 43.52 14.83 -39.16
C THR A 266 44.94 14.74 -39.72
N ILE A 267 45.14 13.96 -40.79
CA ILE A 267 46.43 13.91 -41.50
C ILE A 267 46.81 15.30 -42.05
N SER A 268 45.83 16.04 -42.59
CA SER A 268 46.05 17.34 -43.22
C SER A 268 46.10 18.51 -42.23
N ASN A 269 45.51 18.37 -41.05
CA ASN A 269 45.54 19.38 -39.99
C ASN A 269 45.93 18.75 -38.65
N PRO A 270 47.17 18.96 -38.16
CA PRO A 270 47.65 18.38 -36.90
C PRO A 270 47.09 19.07 -35.65
N ASN A 271 46.50 20.26 -35.78
CA ASN A 271 45.88 20.97 -34.67
C ASN A 271 44.54 20.30 -34.29
N TYR A 272 44.28 20.20 -32.98
CA TYR A 272 43.01 19.66 -32.49
C TYR A 272 41.87 20.66 -32.73
N ILE A 273 40.82 20.16 -33.38
CA ILE A 273 39.54 20.83 -33.60
C ILE A 273 38.56 20.28 -32.57
N ASP A 274 37.94 21.17 -31.82
CA ASP A 274 36.94 20.79 -30.81
C ASP A 274 35.68 20.26 -31.48
N ILE A 275 35.19 19.11 -31.01
CA ILE A 275 33.89 18.56 -31.42
C ILE A 275 32.81 19.12 -30.49
N SER A 276 33.01 18.98 -29.17
CA SER A 276 31.96 19.17 -28.16
C SER A 276 32.47 18.97 -26.73
N THR A 277 31.72 19.49 -25.76
CA THR A 277 31.88 19.17 -24.33
C THR A 277 30.63 18.45 -23.83
N TYR A 278 30.79 17.40 -23.03
CA TYR A 278 29.68 16.62 -22.47
C TYR A 278 29.88 16.42 -20.96
N ASN A 279 28.77 16.20 -20.24
CA ASN A 279 28.81 15.71 -18.87
C ASN A 279 28.26 14.28 -18.84
N PHE A 280 29.11 13.32 -18.52
CA PHE A 280 28.77 11.90 -18.41
C PHE A 280 28.15 11.54 -17.05
N GLY A 281 28.09 12.51 -16.13
CA GLY A 281 27.31 12.45 -14.89
C GLY A 281 27.95 11.63 -13.77
N GLN A 282 29.15 11.06 -13.98
CA GLN A 282 29.82 10.20 -13.00
C GLN A 282 28.96 9.00 -12.58
N ILE A 283 28.19 8.45 -13.53
CA ILE A 283 27.27 7.32 -13.33
C ILE A 283 27.70 6.11 -14.16
N ASN A 284 27.35 4.92 -13.68
CA ASN A 284 27.68 3.64 -14.31
C ASN A 284 26.66 3.29 -15.42
N THR A 285 26.61 4.13 -16.46
CA THR A 285 25.77 3.91 -17.65
C THR A 285 26.58 4.19 -18.90
N ILE A 286 26.38 3.35 -19.93
CA ILE A 286 26.97 3.58 -21.25
C ILE A 286 26.56 4.98 -21.77
N LYS A 287 27.52 5.73 -22.29
CA LYS A 287 27.29 7.06 -22.90
C LYS A 287 27.65 7.05 -24.37
N THR A 288 26.70 7.39 -25.23
CA THR A 288 26.96 7.56 -26.66
C THR A 288 27.07 9.05 -27.00
N VAL A 289 28.15 9.44 -27.68
CA VAL A 289 28.36 10.81 -28.16
C VAL A 289 28.34 10.82 -29.68
N VAL A 290 27.27 11.35 -30.27
CA VAL A 290 27.14 11.55 -31.71
C VAL A 290 27.81 12.85 -32.12
N PHE A 291 28.70 12.80 -33.12
CA PHE A 291 29.40 13.98 -33.59
C PHE A 291 28.47 14.87 -34.44
N PRO A 292 28.61 16.21 -34.38
CA PRO A 292 27.80 17.13 -35.18
C PRO A 292 27.96 16.91 -36.70
N SER A 293 29.11 16.40 -37.12
CA SER A 293 29.42 16.01 -38.49
C SER A 293 30.35 14.80 -38.48
N VAL A 294 30.30 13.98 -39.54
CA VAL A 294 31.27 12.90 -39.73
C VAL A 294 32.69 13.46 -39.80
N ILE A 295 33.64 12.77 -39.15
CA ILE A 295 35.05 13.14 -39.14
C ILE A 295 35.91 12.01 -39.69
N THR A 296 37.09 12.32 -40.21
CA THR A 296 38.10 11.33 -40.63
C THR A 296 39.38 11.58 -39.84
N PRO A 297 39.45 11.13 -38.57
CA PRO A 297 40.45 11.58 -37.63
C PRO A 297 41.75 10.78 -37.76
N LEU A 298 42.89 11.45 -37.55
CA LEU A 298 44.14 10.79 -37.24
C LEU A 298 44.20 10.46 -35.74
N ASN A 299 43.72 11.35 -34.89
CA ASN A 299 43.57 11.11 -33.45
C ASN A 299 42.26 11.72 -32.96
N ILE A 300 41.58 11.04 -32.04
CA ILE A 300 40.53 11.63 -31.20
C ILE A 300 41.12 11.78 -29.79
N LYS A 301 40.97 12.96 -29.20
CA LYS A 301 41.38 13.26 -27.83
C LYS A 301 40.16 13.49 -26.97
N ILE A 302 40.11 12.76 -25.85
CA ILE A 302 39.12 12.91 -24.80
C ILE A 302 39.85 13.47 -23.57
N GLU A 303 39.56 14.71 -23.25
CA GLU A 303 40.04 15.37 -22.04
C GLU A 303 38.97 15.20 -20.97
N VAL A 304 39.18 14.27 -20.05
CA VAL A 304 38.34 14.11 -18.86
C VAL A 304 38.68 15.28 -17.94
N LEU A 305 37.69 16.10 -17.60
CA LEU A 305 37.84 17.33 -16.79
C LEU A 305 37.54 17.07 -15.31
N ASP A 306 36.68 16.10 -15.02
CA ASP A 306 36.49 15.54 -13.68
C ASP A 306 35.99 14.08 -13.77
N GLY A 307 36.12 13.36 -12.66
CA GLY A 307 35.59 12.01 -12.54
C GLY A 307 35.38 11.61 -11.08
N LYS A 308 34.56 10.58 -10.89
CA LYS A 308 34.14 10.12 -9.55
C LYS A 308 35.34 9.74 -8.70
N ASN A 309 35.34 10.21 -7.45
CA ASN A 309 36.43 10.02 -6.50
C ASN A 309 37.79 10.54 -7.00
N ASN A 310 37.77 11.54 -7.89
CA ASN A 310 38.94 12.22 -8.44
C ASN A 310 39.87 11.33 -9.28
N PHE A 311 39.29 10.33 -9.97
CA PHE A 311 39.99 9.46 -10.92
C PHE A 311 39.30 9.48 -12.29
N ALA A 312 39.92 8.89 -13.31
CA ALA A 312 39.31 8.58 -14.60
C ALA A 312 39.50 7.09 -14.92
N SER A 313 38.42 6.41 -15.29
CA SER A 313 38.41 5.00 -15.67
C SER A 313 37.49 4.75 -16.86
N CYS A 314 37.88 3.81 -17.72
CA CYS A 314 37.14 3.45 -18.92
C CYS A 314 37.32 1.97 -19.20
N ALA A 315 36.25 1.18 -19.15
CA ALA A 315 36.30 -0.22 -19.54
C ALA A 315 36.38 -0.33 -21.06
N GLU A 316 35.50 0.38 -21.77
CA GLU A 316 35.50 0.41 -23.24
C GLU A 316 35.22 1.81 -23.77
N MET A 317 36.03 2.25 -24.72
CA MET A 317 35.88 3.47 -25.51
C MET A 317 35.85 3.07 -26.98
N GLU A 318 34.64 2.97 -27.51
CA GLU A 318 34.39 2.41 -28.82
C GLU A 318 34.02 3.53 -29.80
N PHE A 319 34.49 3.41 -31.05
CA PHE A 319 34.25 4.41 -32.09
C PHE A 319 33.57 3.74 -33.27
N PHE A 320 32.65 4.44 -33.93
CA PHE A 320 31.80 3.84 -34.95
C PHE A 320 31.63 4.72 -36.16
N GLN A 321 31.66 4.09 -37.33
CA GLN A 321 31.18 4.61 -38.59
C GLN A 321 29.74 4.17 -38.79
N THR A 322 28.85 5.11 -39.10
CA THR A 322 27.48 4.77 -39.47
C THR A 322 27.47 3.96 -40.76
N ASN A 323 26.71 2.86 -40.79
CA ASN A 323 26.67 1.99 -41.95
C ASN A 323 26.05 2.73 -43.17
N PRO A 324 26.76 2.84 -44.31
CA PRO A 324 26.26 3.54 -45.49
C PRO A 324 25.03 2.87 -46.13
N ASN A 325 24.75 1.61 -45.79
CA ASN A 325 23.58 0.85 -46.25
C ASN A 325 22.40 0.89 -45.28
N SER A 326 22.42 1.79 -44.27
CA SER A 326 21.31 1.97 -43.33
C SER A 326 19.99 2.32 -44.04
N LEU A 327 18.86 2.01 -43.38
CA LEU A 327 17.52 2.20 -43.94
C LEU A 327 17.27 3.67 -44.33
N ASN A 328 17.04 3.94 -45.61
CA ASN A 328 16.70 5.29 -46.09
C ASN A 328 15.20 5.56 -45.95
N PHE A 329 14.81 6.34 -44.93
CA PHE A 329 13.41 6.70 -44.67
C PHE A 329 12.71 7.38 -45.84
N SER A 330 13.42 8.25 -46.58
CA SER A 330 12.83 9.01 -47.70
C SER A 330 12.35 8.11 -48.84
N ALA A 331 12.92 6.92 -48.99
CA ALA A 331 12.56 5.94 -50.01
C ALA A 331 11.13 5.41 -49.85
N TYR A 332 10.56 5.48 -48.64
CA TYR A 332 9.22 4.97 -48.33
C TYR A 332 8.19 6.07 -48.09
N SER A 333 8.52 7.32 -48.40
CA SER A 333 7.63 8.49 -48.22
C SER A 333 6.35 8.44 -49.06
N ASN A 334 6.30 7.63 -50.11
CA ASN A 334 5.08 7.37 -50.88
C ASN A 334 4.19 6.26 -50.29
N ILE A 335 4.71 5.49 -49.32
CA ILE A 335 4.01 4.36 -48.69
C ILE A 335 3.48 4.76 -47.30
N PHE A 336 4.32 5.37 -46.47
CA PHE A 336 3.95 5.72 -45.10
C PHE A 336 3.66 7.21 -44.96
N ASP A 337 2.71 7.55 -44.08
CA ASP A 337 2.28 8.93 -43.83
C ASP A 337 3.09 9.61 -42.69
N ASP A 338 3.85 8.82 -41.94
CA ASP A 338 4.61 9.27 -40.77
C ASP A 338 6.01 8.65 -40.71
N PRO A 339 6.98 9.30 -40.06
CA PRO A 339 8.37 8.85 -40.03
C PRO A 339 8.63 7.71 -39.04
N VAL A 340 7.63 7.26 -38.26
CA VAL A 340 7.72 6.08 -37.40
C VAL A 340 7.04 4.86 -38.01
N PHE A 341 6.65 4.93 -39.30
CA PHE A 341 6.11 3.81 -40.07
C PHE A 341 4.83 3.22 -39.46
N SER A 342 4.00 4.07 -38.86
CA SER A 342 2.79 3.62 -38.14
C SER A 342 1.55 3.53 -39.02
N THR A 343 1.50 4.28 -40.10
CA THR A 343 0.30 4.45 -40.94
C THR A 343 0.66 4.49 -42.42
N LEU A 344 -0.07 3.71 -43.21
CA LEU A 344 0.00 3.75 -44.67
C LEU A 344 -0.74 4.97 -45.20
N LYS A 345 -0.26 5.53 -46.30
CA LYS A 345 -1.02 6.54 -47.03
C LYS A 345 -2.32 5.96 -47.60
N PRO A 346 -3.42 6.75 -47.68
CA PRO A 346 -4.74 6.24 -48.08
C PRO A 346 -4.80 5.57 -49.46
N ASN A 347 -3.87 5.91 -50.37
CA ASN A 347 -3.84 5.43 -51.75
C ASN A 347 -2.88 4.24 -51.98
N VAL A 348 -2.27 3.69 -50.92
CA VAL A 348 -1.39 2.52 -51.03
C VAL A 348 -2.18 1.29 -51.42
N THR A 349 -1.72 0.59 -52.46
CA THR A 349 -2.31 -0.64 -52.96
C THR A 349 -1.44 -1.86 -52.65
N GLN A 350 -2.02 -3.06 -52.80
CA GLN A 350 -1.26 -4.31 -52.70
C GLN A 350 -0.09 -4.38 -53.72
N GLN A 351 -0.23 -3.74 -54.88
CA GLN A 351 0.84 -3.66 -55.88
C GLN A 351 2.02 -2.83 -55.36
N ASP A 352 1.74 -1.71 -54.70
CA ASP A 352 2.77 -0.86 -54.10
C ASP A 352 3.52 -1.61 -53.00
N ILE A 353 2.80 -2.33 -52.14
CA ILE A 353 3.39 -3.17 -51.08
C ILE A 353 4.26 -4.28 -51.67
N ASN A 354 3.80 -4.94 -52.74
CA ASN A 354 4.53 -6.02 -53.37
C ASN A 354 5.88 -5.56 -53.96
N ALA A 355 5.96 -4.30 -54.39
CA ALA A 355 7.16 -3.68 -54.96
C ALA A 355 8.19 -3.23 -53.91
N ILE A 356 7.88 -3.28 -52.61
CA ILE A 356 8.82 -2.93 -51.54
C ILE A 356 9.96 -3.96 -51.49
N ALA A 357 11.20 -3.48 -51.60
CA ALA A 357 12.40 -4.31 -51.63
C ALA A 357 12.80 -4.87 -50.26
N SER A 358 12.71 -4.06 -49.19
CA SER A 358 13.02 -4.49 -47.82
C SER A 358 11.96 -5.50 -47.35
N PRO A 359 12.34 -6.75 -47.01
CA PRO A 359 11.40 -7.73 -46.48
C PRO A 359 10.73 -7.27 -45.19
N PHE A 360 11.44 -6.54 -44.31
CA PHE A 360 10.86 -5.99 -43.09
C PHE A 360 9.79 -4.95 -43.40
N ILE A 361 10.11 -3.93 -44.21
CA ILE A 361 9.18 -2.83 -44.52
C ILE A 361 7.98 -3.34 -45.31
N LYS A 362 8.18 -4.32 -46.21
CA LYS A 362 7.10 -5.01 -46.91
C LYS A 362 6.17 -5.72 -45.94
N GLY A 363 6.73 -6.47 -44.99
CA GLY A 363 5.97 -7.16 -43.94
C GLY A 363 5.17 -6.18 -43.07
N LEU A 364 5.80 -5.09 -42.64
CA LEU A 364 5.14 -4.07 -41.82
C LEU A 364 3.99 -3.40 -42.58
N ALA A 365 4.23 -3.00 -43.84
CA ALA A 365 3.19 -2.44 -44.70
C ALA A 365 2.04 -3.45 -44.92
N GLN A 366 2.36 -4.73 -45.11
CA GLN A 366 1.33 -5.77 -45.26
C GLN A 366 0.49 -5.95 -44.00
N CYS A 367 1.10 -5.99 -42.81
CA CYS A 367 0.36 -6.11 -41.55
C CYS A 367 -0.57 -4.91 -41.31
N LEU A 368 -0.11 -3.71 -41.66
CA LEU A 368 -0.92 -2.49 -41.60
C LEU A 368 -2.08 -2.53 -42.60
N PHE A 369 -1.82 -2.96 -43.83
CA PHE A 369 -2.83 -3.08 -44.89
C PHE A 369 -3.91 -4.12 -44.54
N ASN A 370 -3.51 -5.23 -43.92
CA ASN A 370 -4.42 -6.30 -43.48
C ASN A 370 -5.11 -6.00 -42.14
N ASN A 371 -4.78 -4.88 -41.49
CA ASN A 371 -5.26 -4.52 -40.15
C ASN A 371 -4.98 -5.57 -39.06
N THR A 372 -3.87 -6.31 -39.18
CA THR A 372 -3.41 -7.27 -38.16
C THR A 372 -2.40 -6.65 -37.19
N TYR A 373 -1.88 -5.46 -37.49
CA TYR A 373 -0.93 -4.75 -36.63
C TYR A 373 -1.64 -4.05 -35.47
N HIS A 374 -1.45 -4.50 -34.23
CA HIS A 374 -2.14 -3.95 -33.06
C HIS A 374 -1.57 -2.57 -32.65
N LYS A 375 -1.94 -1.52 -33.41
CA LYS A 375 -1.44 -0.15 -33.24
C LYS A 375 -1.57 0.38 -31.82
N LYS A 376 -2.63 0.01 -31.09
CA LYS A 376 -2.87 0.42 -29.69
C LYS A 376 -1.66 0.17 -28.78
N TYR A 377 -0.96 -0.94 -28.97
CA TYR A 377 0.21 -1.33 -28.17
C TYR A 377 1.52 -0.98 -28.86
N ARG A 378 1.58 -1.16 -30.18
CA ARG A 378 2.82 -0.98 -30.94
C ARG A 378 3.18 0.47 -31.19
N VAL A 379 2.18 1.34 -31.38
CA VAL A 379 2.37 2.76 -31.72
C VAL A 379 1.93 3.59 -30.53
N GLN A 380 2.88 4.24 -29.88
CA GLN A 380 2.63 5.01 -28.66
C GLN A 380 3.14 6.42 -28.78
N THR A 381 2.39 7.36 -28.20
CA THR A 381 2.89 8.70 -27.89
C THR A 381 2.91 8.82 -26.38
N VAL A 382 4.11 8.96 -25.81
CA VAL A 382 4.31 8.93 -24.36
C VAL A 382 4.84 10.27 -23.87
N SER A 383 4.26 10.76 -22.78
CA SER A 383 4.74 11.98 -22.11
C SER A 383 5.74 11.62 -21.01
N ALA A 384 6.59 12.58 -20.69
CA ALA A 384 7.53 12.46 -19.58
C ALA A 384 6.81 12.36 -18.22
N TYR A 385 7.48 11.69 -17.28
CA TYR A 385 7.17 11.72 -15.86
C TYR A 385 8.30 12.41 -15.09
N LYS A 386 7.99 12.96 -13.93
CA LYS A 386 8.99 13.63 -13.09
C LYS A 386 10.01 12.62 -12.58
N THR A 387 11.27 13.02 -12.42
CA THR A 387 12.29 12.07 -11.94
C THR A 387 12.01 11.65 -10.50
N LEU A 388 12.28 10.37 -10.19
CA LEU A 388 12.05 9.84 -8.85
C LEU A 388 12.93 10.54 -7.81
N ASN A 389 14.18 10.85 -8.15
CA ASN A 389 15.07 11.59 -7.25
C ASN A 389 14.47 12.94 -6.85
N THR A 390 13.92 13.69 -7.81
CA THR A 390 13.32 14.99 -7.51
C THR A 390 12.06 14.85 -6.66
N ILE A 391 11.23 13.82 -6.89
CA ILE A 391 10.09 13.50 -6.00
C ILE A 391 10.59 13.19 -4.58
N ASN A 392 11.57 12.30 -4.43
CA ASN A 392 12.10 11.90 -3.12
C ASN A 392 12.65 13.09 -2.35
N VAL A 393 13.43 13.97 -3.01
CA VAL A 393 14.02 15.15 -2.37
C VAL A 393 12.95 16.18 -2.02
N GLN A 394 12.05 16.50 -2.97
CA GLN A 394 11.04 17.54 -2.77
C GLN A 394 9.99 17.16 -1.71
N TYR A 395 9.58 15.89 -1.68
CA TYR A 395 8.51 15.43 -0.81
C TYR A 395 9.00 14.60 0.39
N LYS A 396 10.31 14.31 0.46
CA LYS A 396 10.94 13.52 1.52
C LYS A 396 10.37 12.10 1.66
N VAL A 397 10.02 11.48 0.53
CA VAL A 397 9.36 10.16 0.42
C VAL A 397 10.27 9.11 -0.24
N GLY A 398 9.81 7.86 -0.27
CA GLY A 398 10.43 6.78 -1.02
C GLY A 398 10.16 6.85 -2.53
N ASN A 399 10.78 5.93 -3.28
CA ASN A 399 10.62 5.87 -4.72
C ASN A 399 9.18 5.55 -5.12
N TYR A 400 8.68 6.36 -6.04
CA TYR A 400 7.46 6.08 -6.81
C TYR A 400 7.78 5.13 -7.98
N ASN A 401 6.81 4.86 -8.83
CA ASN A 401 6.87 3.87 -9.90
C ASN A 401 8.01 4.12 -10.91
N HIS A 402 8.87 3.11 -11.07
CA HIS A 402 10.00 3.05 -12.04
C HIS A 402 9.60 2.58 -13.46
N TYR A 403 8.36 2.15 -13.61
CA TYR A 403 7.81 1.50 -14.81
C TYR A 403 6.56 2.22 -15.30
N GLU A 404 6.59 3.56 -15.33
CA GLU A 404 5.56 4.33 -16.04
C GLU A 404 5.63 4.04 -17.55
N ASN A 405 4.54 4.35 -18.27
CA ASN A 405 4.40 4.08 -19.72
C ASN A 405 4.62 2.60 -20.10
N PRO A 406 3.80 1.67 -19.58
CA PRO A 406 3.83 0.28 -20.04
C PRO A 406 3.55 0.20 -21.54
N THR A 407 4.26 -0.69 -22.22
CA THR A 407 4.07 -0.93 -23.65
C THR A 407 2.93 -1.90 -23.92
N GLY A 408 2.67 -2.83 -22.98
CA GLY A 408 1.77 -3.95 -23.16
C GLY A 408 2.36 -5.04 -24.04
N ILE A 409 3.68 -5.01 -24.25
CA ILE A 409 4.42 -5.97 -25.06
C ILE A 409 5.37 -6.74 -24.14
N ALA A 410 5.33 -8.07 -24.26
CA ALA A 410 6.30 -8.96 -23.65
C ALA A 410 7.42 -9.29 -24.65
N PHE A 411 8.64 -9.33 -24.14
CA PHE A 411 9.85 -9.56 -24.90
C PHE A 411 10.50 -10.89 -24.51
N GLN A 412 11.22 -11.46 -25.46
CA GLN A 412 11.97 -12.70 -25.30
C GLN A 412 13.46 -12.44 -25.53
N PRO A 413 14.34 -13.08 -24.75
CA PRO A 413 15.78 -12.96 -24.93
C PRO A 413 16.20 -13.56 -26.28
N ASN A 414 17.36 -13.14 -26.79
CA ASN A 414 17.93 -13.57 -28.06
C ASN A 414 17.05 -13.24 -29.28
N THR A 415 16.26 -12.17 -29.20
CA THR A 415 15.47 -11.66 -30.33
C THR A 415 15.97 -10.29 -30.77
N THR A 416 15.83 -9.98 -32.06
CA THR A 416 16.08 -8.62 -32.58
C THR A 416 14.76 -7.89 -32.72
N VAL A 417 14.65 -6.73 -32.08
CA VAL A 417 13.48 -5.85 -32.10
C VAL A 417 13.84 -4.55 -32.78
N ILE A 418 12.99 -4.12 -33.71
CA ILE A 418 13.11 -2.80 -34.34
C ILE A 418 12.15 -1.84 -33.66
N VAL A 419 12.66 -0.69 -33.25
CA VAL A 419 11.86 0.41 -32.71
C VAL A 419 12.12 1.66 -33.53
N PHE A 420 11.08 2.24 -34.10
CA PHE A 420 11.15 3.59 -34.67
C PHE A 420 10.76 4.60 -33.61
N ALA A 421 11.53 5.67 -33.45
CA ALA A 421 11.20 6.75 -32.52
C ALA A 421 11.37 8.13 -33.17
N LYS A 422 10.66 9.12 -32.64
CA LYS A 422 10.83 10.52 -33.03
C LYS A 422 10.60 11.46 -31.84
N ASP A 423 10.97 12.71 -32.03
CA ASP A 423 10.79 13.82 -31.08
C ASP A 423 11.60 13.66 -29.77
N ILE A 424 12.58 12.74 -29.74
CA ILE A 424 13.54 12.62 -28.64
C ILE A 424 14.54 13.78 -28.74
N THR A 425 14.79 14.47 -27.62
CA THR A 425 15.75 15.57 -27.54
C THR A 425 17.03 15.12 -26.86
N THR A 426 18.15 15.79 -27.13
CA THR A 426 19.44 15.48 -26.50
C THR A 426 19.44 15.72 -24.98
N ALA A 427 18.56 16.59 -24.48
CA ALA A 427 18.43 16.88 -23.05
C ALA A 427 17.62 15.82 -22.30
N ASN A 428 16.66 15.17 -22.99
CA ASN A 428 15.69 14.27 -22.38
C ASN A 428 15.78 12.88 -23.04
N GLY A 429 16.64 12.02 -22.48
CA GLY A 429 16.84 10.65 -22.96
C GLY A 429 15.62 9.75 -22.75
N VAL A 430 15.41 8.82 -23.68
CA VAL A 430 14.29 7.86 -23.66
C VAL A 430 14.84 6.46 -23.83
N TYR A 431 14.28 5.50 -23.10
CA TYR A 431 14.75 4.11 -23.12
C TYR A 431 13.57 3.15 -23.27
N LEU A 432 13.77 2.06 -24.02
CA LEU A 432 12.96 0.86 -23.83
C LEU A 432 13.55 0.10 -22.64
N LYS A 433 12.80 0.00 -21.54
CA LYS A 433 13.16 -0.81 -20.37
C LYS A 433 12.37 -2.11 -20.40
N ILE A 434 13.05 -3.24 -20.26
CA ILE A 434 12.43 -4.58 -20.20
C ILE A 434 12.76 -5.17 -18.83
N ARG A 435 11.72 -5.63 -18.12
CA ARG A 435 11.87 -6.27 -16.80
C ARG A 435 11.09 -7.57 -16.71
N ASP A 436 11.76 -8.61 -16.23
CA ASP A 436 11.15 -9.91 -15.99
C ASP A 436 10.56 -10.00 -14.58
N PHE A 437 9.27 -9.70 -14.45
CA PHE A 437 8.50 -9.91 -13.22
C PHE A 437 8.08 -11.37 -12.98
N ALA A 438 8.28 -12.28 -13.93
CA ALA A 438 7.94 -13.69 -13.78
C ALA A 438 9.02 -14.44 -13.00
N THR A 439 10.28 -14.01 -13.11
CA THR A 439 11.39 -14.53 -12.30
C THR A 439 11.44 -13.79 -10.96
N GLU A 440 10.54 -14.18 -10.05
CA GLU A 440 10.35 -13.55 -8.73
C GLU A 440 11.65 -13.50 -7.89
N GLY A 441 11.77 -12.48 -7.03
CA GLY A 441 12.93 -12.23 -6.18
C GLY A 441 14.14 -11.62 -6.91
N SER A 442 14.62 -12.21 -8.01
CA SER A 442 15.76 -11.66 -8.78
C SER A 442 15.34 -10.62 -9.82
N SER A 443 14.17 -10.81 -10.44
CA SER A 443 13.52 -9.92 -11.41
C SER A 443 14.48 -9.13 -12.33
N PRO A 444 15.24 -9.80 -13.21
CA PRO A 444 16.27 -9.16 -14.03
C PRO A 444 15.69 -8.10 -14.97
N GLU A 445 16.46 -7.05 -15.23
CA GLU A 445 16.04 -5.93 -16.09
C GLU A 445 17.17 -5.43 -17.01
N LYS A 446 16.78 -4.83 -18.13
CA LYS A 446 17.71 -4.16 -19.06
C LYS A 446 17.04 -2.95 -19.69
N SER A 447 17.79 -1.87 -19.84
CA SER A 447 17.37 -0.66 -20.58
C SER A 447 18.16 -0.50 -21.87
N TYR A 448 17.48 -0.11 -22.94
CA TYR A 448 18.02 0.17 -24.27
C TYR A 448 17.72 1.62 -24.62
N GLU A 449 18.76 2.44 -24.82
CA GLU A 449 18.60 3.83 -25.22
C GLU A 449 17.96 3.92 -26.61
N LEU A 450 16.94 4.76 -26.75
CA LEU A 450 16.26 5.03 -28.01
C LEU A 450 16.75 6.36 -28.58
N LYS A 451 16.87 6.40 -29.91
CA LYS A 451 17.21 7.59 -30.71
C LYS A 451 16.14 7.83 -31.76
N ASN A 452 16.07 9.06 -32.25
CA ASN A 452 15.21 9.39 -33.39
C ASN A 452 15.61 8.54 -34.62
N GLY A 453 14.61 8.06 -35.35
CA GLY A 453 14.79 7.12 -36.45
C GLY A 453 14.73 5.67 -35.96
N ILE A 454 15.57 4.82 -36.54
CA ILE A 454 15.54 3.37 -36.35
C ILE A 454 16.46 2.95 -35.21
N ASN A 455 15.98 2.05 -34.36
CA ASN A 455 16.72 1.43 -33.29
C ASN A 455 16.67 -0.08 -33.48
N ILE A 456 17.85 -0.71 -33.66
CA ILE A 456 17.99 -2.16 -33.82
C ILE A 456 18.44 -2.73 -32.47
N LEU A 457 17.53 -3.38 -31.75
CA LEU A 457 17.74 -3.80 -30.37
C LEU A 457 17.90 -5.32 -30.30
N ASN A 458 19.05 -5.80 -29.85
CA ASN A 458 19.25 -7.22 -29.52
C ASN A 458 18.84 -7.44 -28.07
N ILE A 459 17.70 -8.09 -27.87
CA ILE A 459 17.09 -8.27 -26.56
C ILE A 459 17.83 -9.37 -25.80
N SER A 460 18.39 -9.04 -24.64
CA SER A 460 19.09 -10.00 -23.77
C SER A 460 18.22 -10.59 -22.66
N ASN A 461 17.12 -9.91 -22.29
CA ASN A 461 16.29 -10.24 -21.13
C ASN A 461 14.83 -10.41 -21.55
N ALA A 462 14.14 -11.39 -20.96
CA ALA A 462 12.70 -11.54 -21.09
C ALA A 462 11.95 -10.46 -20.29
N GLY A 463 10.64 -10.33 -20.52
CA GLY A 463 9.74 -9.62 -19.60
C GLY A 463 8.89 -8.55 -20.26
N LEU A 464 8.22 -7.74 -19.42
CA LEU A 464 7.36 -6.66 -19.87
C LEU A 464 8.18 -5.42 -20.24
N GLY A 465 7.81 -4.76 -21.34
CA GLY A 465 8.46 -3.54 -21.81
C GLY A 465 7.78 -2.25 -21.35
N TYR A 466 8.59 -1.23 -21.10
CA TYR A 466 8.19 0.11 -20.66
C TYR A 466 8.98 1.17 -21.44
N ILE A 467 8.33 2.27 -21.84
CA ILE A 467 9.07 3.43 -22.36
C ILE A 467 9.45 4.33 -21.19
N SER A 468 10.68 4.14 -20.71
CA SER A 468 11.24 4.89 -19.61
C SER A 468 11.60 6.30 -20.07
N TYR A 469 10.71 7.25 -19.78
CA TYR A 469 10.85 8.67 -20.11
C TYR A 469 10.62 9.52 -18.86
N TYR A 470 11.70 9.80 -18.14
CA TYR A 470 11.70 10.55 -16.89
C TYR A 470 12.58 11.79 -17.01
N THR A 471 12.03 12.97 -16.73
CA THR A 471 12.77 14.24 -16.74
C THR A 471 12.11 15.27 -15.83
N ASP A 472 12.90 16.21 -15.32
CA ASP A 472 12.42 17.37 -14.56
C ASP A 472 12.19 18.60 -15.45
N ASP A 473 12.45 18.48 -16.76
CA ASP A 473 12.07 19.47 -17.77
C ASP A 473 10.54 19.49 -17.93
N VAL A 474 9.90 20.50 -17.32
CA VAL A 474 8.46 20.71 -17.38
C VAL A 474 7.94 21.03 -18.80
N SER A 475 8.85 21.35 -19.74
CA SER A 475 8.54 21.63 -21.15
C SER A 475 8.78 20.43 -22.07
N ALA A 476 9.21 19.29 -21.53
CA ALA A 476 9.51 18.08 -22.29
C ALA A 476 8.30 17.63 -23.13
N ALA A 477 8.45 17.66 -24.45
CA ALA A 477 7.43 17.23 -25.38
C ALA A 477 7.21 15.70 -25.32
N PRO A 478 6.00 15.19 -25.62
CA PRO A 478 5.79 13.77 -25.82
C PRO A 478 6.65 13.20 -26.96
N VAL A 479 7.06 11.94 -26.83
CA VAL A 479 7.81 11.22 -27.87
C VAL A 479 6.93 10.14 -28.50
N SER A 480 7.07 9.92 -29.80
CA SER A 480 6.35 8.84 -30.48
C SER A 480 7.28 7.66 -30.75
N VAL A 481 6.78 6.45 -30.50
CA VAL A 481 7.48 5.19 -30.77
C VAL A 481 6.60 4.21 -31.53
N ASN A 482 7.20 3.41 -32.41
CA ASN A 482 6.60 2.24 -33.04
C ASN A 482 7.46 1.00 -32.75
N ILE A 483 6.96 0.11 -31.91
CA ILE A 483 7.63 -1.10 -31.42
C ILE A 483 7.14 -2.29 -32.26
N THR A 484 7.98 -2.73 -33.20
CA THR A 484 7.54 -3.69 -34.22
C THR A 484 7.80 -5.15 -33.86
N GLY A 485 8.54 -5.40 -32.78
CA GLY A 485 8.85 -6.73 -32.27
C GLY A 485 8.13 -7.05 -30.95
N GLY A 486 8.40 -8.23 -30.40
CA GLY A 486 7.74 -8.72 -29.18
C GLY A 486 6.28 -9.16 -29.41
N ILE A 487 5.67 -9.68 -28.34
CA ILE A 487 4.34 -10.26 -28.36
C ILE A 487 3.42 -9.39 -27.49
N VAL A 488 2.25 -9.01 -28.02
CA VAL A 488 1.29 -8.18 -27.28
C VAL A 488 0.70 -8.96 -26.10
N ASN A 489 1.06 -8.55 -24.89
CA ASN A 489 0.52 -9.05 -23.63
C ASN A 489 -0.76 -8.33 -23.21
N GLY A 490 -0.89 -7.04 -23.56
CA GLY A 490 -1.96 -6.16 -23.13
C GLY A 490 -1.62 -5.31 -21.91
N ILE A 491 -2.47 -4.32 -21.63
CA ILE A 491 -2.46 -3.46 -20.43
C ILE A 491 -3.91 -3.14 -20.10
N TYR A 492 -4.27 -3.13 -18.82
CA TYR A 492 -5.50 -2.51 -18.41
C TYR A 492 -5.32 -1.01 -18.14
N LYS A 493 -6.17 -0.20 -18.78
CA LYS A 493 -6.40 1.21 -18.43
C LYS A 493 -7.90 1.46 -18.36
N LYS A 494 -8.32 2.47 -17.60
CA LYS A 494 -9.73 2.91 -17.55
C LYS A 494 -10.28 3.08 -18.97
N GLY A 495 -11.45 2.48 -19.22
CA GLY A 495 -12.09 2.42 -20.54
C GLY A 495 -11.74 1.19 -21.39
N THR A 496 -10.86 0.29 -20.94
CA THR A 496 -10.67 -1.03 -21.56
C THR A 496 -11.97 -1.82 -21.47
N SER A 497 -12.44 -2.37 -22.60
CA SER A 497 -13.70 -3.13 -22.62
C SER A 497 -13.54 -4.48 -21.92
N SER A 498 -14.64 -5.02 -21.39
CA SER A 498 -14.62 -6.35 -20.76
C SER A 498 -14.13 -7.45 -21.71
N SER A 499 -14.48 -7.37 -23.01
CA SER A 499 -14.02 -8.35 -24.00
C SER A 499 -12.51 -8.28 -24.21
N GLU A 500 -11.96 -7.07 -24.33
CA GLU A 500 -10.52 -6.87 -24.45
C GLU A 500 -9.80 -7.33 -23.17
N TRP A 501 -10.32 -6.99 -21.99
CA TRP A 501 -9.75 -7.45 -20.74
C TRP A 501 -9.70 -8.97 -20.61
N THR A 502 -10.78 -9.66 -20.97
CA THR A 502 -10.81 -11.13 -20.98
C THR A 502 -9.80 -11.70 -21.97
N GLU A 503 -9.63 -11.10 -23.15
CA GLU A 503 -8.58 -11.51 -24.10
C GLU A 503 -7.17 -11.33 -23.49
N ILE A 504 -6.90 -10.18 -22.86
CA ILE A 504 -5.63 -9.89 -22.17
C ILE A 504 -5.32 -10.94 -21.11
N LEU A 505 -6.30 -11.29 -20.27
CA LEU A 505 -6.11 -12.30 -19.21
C LEU A 505 -5.85 -13.71 -19.73
N THR A 506 -6.38 -14.03 -20.92
CA THR A 506 -6.40 -15.41 -21.44
C THR A 506 -5.44 -15.65 -22.62
N ASN A 507 -4.65 -14.64 -23.03
CA ASN A 507 -3.71 -14.77 -24.15
C ASN A 507 -2.46 -15.61 -23.85
N ASP A 508 -2.20 -15.92 -22.57
CA ASP A 508 -1.06 -16.71 -22.07
C ASP A 508 0.33 -16.18 -22.50
N VAL A 509 0.44 -14.90 -22.85
CA VAL A 509 1.70 -14.29 -23.35
C VAL A 509 2.72 -14.11 -22.24
N TYR A 510 2.27 -13.61 -21.09
CA TYR A 510 3.07 -13.37 -19.90
C TYR A 510 2.21 -13.54 -18.64
N PRO A 511 2.76 -14.10 -17.53
CA PRO A 511 1.96 -14.42 -16.35
C PRO A 511 1.52 -13.19 -15.54
N LYS A 512 2.21 -12.05 -15.68
CA LYS A 512 1.87 -10.79 -15.02
C LYS A 512 1.20 -9.80 -15.99
N ILE A 513 0.45 -8.85 -15.45
CA ILE A 513 -0.23 -7.81 -16.21
C ILE A 513 -0.11 -6.44 -15.53
N ASP A 514 0.04 -5.39 -16.35
CA ASP A 514 -0.04 -4.00 -15.92
C ASP A 514 -1.50 -3.55 -15.81
N ILE A 515 -1.85 -2.96 -14.66
CA ILE A 515 -3.14 -2.29 -14.42
C ILE A 515 -2.85 -0.86 -13.98
N GLU A 516 -3.22 0.13 -14.79
CA GLU A 516 -2.97 1.55 -14.50
C GLU A 516 -4.21 2.25 -13.93
N GLY A 517 -4.07 2.79 -12.72
CA GLY A 517 -5.00 3.72 -12.09
C GLY A 517 -4.62 5.18 -12.29
N TYR A 518 -5.10 6.07 -11.44
CA TYR A 518 -4.73 7.47 -11.37
C TYR A 518 -3.51 7.71 -10.48
N TYR A 519 -3.45 7.04 -9.33
CA TYR A 519 -2.42 7.23 -8.31
C TYR A 519 -1.56 5.99 -8.10
N THR A 520 -2.08 4.83 -8.49
CA THR A 520 -1.43 3.53 -8.32
C THR A 520 -1.31 2.78 -9.64
N LYS A 521 -0.23 2.02 -9.78
CA LYS A 521 -0.06 1.04 -10.84
C LYS A 521 0.17 -0.33 -10.22
N LEU A 522 -0.52 -1.35 -10.73
CA LEU A 522 -0.30 -2.74 -10.34
C LEU A 522 0.50 -3.47 -11.42
N VAL A 523 1.45 -4.30 -11.00
CA VAL A 523 2.01 -5.40 -11.79
C VAL A 523 1.65 -6.69 -11.07
N ILE A 524 0.56 -7.33 -11.50
CA ILE A 524 -0.10 -8.42 -10.77
C ILE A 524 -0.21 -9.69 -11.59
N ASP A 525 -0.22 -10.85 -10.94
CA ASP A 525 -0.46 -12.15 -11.56
C ASP A 525 -1.84 -12.22 -12.21
N LYS A 526 -1.86 -12.57 -13.50
CA LYS A 526 -3.11 -12.83 -14.24
C LYS A 526 -3.96 -13.89 -13.55
N PHE A 527 -3.33 -14.91 -12.99
CA PHE A 527 -4.00 -15.97 -12.23
C PHE A 527 -4.72 -15.45 -10.98
N ALA A 528 -4.10 -14.54 -10.24
CA ALA A 528 -4.69 -13.99 -9.02
C ALA A 528 -5.86 -13.05 -9.35
N VAL A 529 -5.66 -12.12 -10.30
CA VAL A 529 -6.71 -11.16 -10.66
C VAL A 529 -7.87 -11.82 -11.41
N SER A 530 -7.62 -12.86 -12.23
CA SER A 530 -8.70 -13.57 -12.93
C SER A 530 -9.66 -14.23 -11.93
N GLY A 531 -9.17 -14.72 -10.79
CA GLY A 531 -9.99 -15.33 -9.75
C GLY A 531 -11.07 -14.41 -9.15
N PHE A 532 -10.91 -13.08 -9.22
CA PHE A 532 -11.82 -12.11 -8.61
C PHE A 532 -12.40 -11.08 -9.59
N HIS A 533 -11.70 -10.77 -10.69
CA HIS A 533 -12.01 -9.67 -11.60
C HIS A 533 -11.86 -10.06 -13.08
N PHE A 534 -12.34 -11.25 -13.45
CA PHE A 534 -12.21 -11.77 -14.82
C PHE A 534 -12.82 -10.90 -15.92
N SER A 535 -13.94 -10.22 -15.65
CA SER A 535 -14.65 -9.40 -16.63
C SER A 535 -14.39 -7.90 -16.50
N ASN A 536 -13.91 -7.44 -15.34
CA ASN A 536 -13.63 -6.03 -15.10
C ASN A 536 -12.73 -5.84 -13.86
N PRO A 537 -11.49 -5.33 -14.01
CA PRO A 537 -10.60 -5.03 -12.90
C PRO A 537 -10.72 -3.59 -12.38
N GLN A 538 -11.63 -2.75 -12.94
CA GLN A 538 -11.84 -1.38 -12.46
C GLN A 538 -12.07 -1.31 -10.94
N PRO A 539 -12.92 -2.15 -10.32
CA PRO A 539 -13.15 -2.08 -8.88
C PRO A 539 -11.89 -2.37 -8.06
N LEU A 540 -10.96 -3.19 -8.58
CA LEU A 540 -9.69 -3.47 -7.91
C LEU A 540 -8.80 -2.23 -7.90
N ILE A 541 -8.56 -1.65 -9.07
CA ILE A 541 -7.66 -0.50 -9.19
C ILE A 541 -8.23 0.74 -8.51
N ASP A 542 -9.55 0.94 -8.55
CA ASP A 542 -10.22 2.04 -7.83
C ASP A 542 -10.02 1.92 -6.32
N LYS A 543 -10.00 0.70 -5.78
CA LYS A 543 -9.74 0.47 -4.34
C LYS A 543 -8.31 0.86 -3.96
N TYR A 544 -7.32 0.50 -4.78
CA TYR A 544 -5.92 0.90 -4.59
C TYR A 544 -5.71 2.41 -4.75
N ASP A 545 -6.37 3.02 -5.74
CA ASP A 545 -6.34 4.47 -5.97
C ASP A 545 -6.99 5.22 -4.80
N ALA A 546 -8.13 4.78 -4.27
CA ALA A 546 -8.77 5.40 -3.11
C ALA A 546 -7.87 5.37 -1.87
N ILE A 547 -7.17 4.25 -1.62
CA ILE A 547 -6.18 4.17 -0.53
C ILE A 547 -5.08 5.21 -0.76
N THR A 548 -4.44 5.19 -1.94
CA THR A 548 -3.28 6.04 -2.25
C THR A 548 -3.64 7.53 -2.32
N LYS A 549 -4.82 7.87 -2.84
CA LYS A 549 -5.40 9.21 -2.81
C LYS A 549 -5.53 9.69 -1.37
N SER A 550 -6.08 8.85 -0.48
CA SER A 550 -6.27 9.22 0.91
C SER A 550 -4.94 9.52 1.63
N GLU A 551 -3.85 8.81 1.30
CA GLU A 551 -2.52 9.14 1.83
C GLU A 551 -2.05 10.51 1.31
N ARG A 552 -2.20 10.76 0.01
CA ARG A 552 -1.86 12.06 -0.61
C ARG A 552 -2.68 13.21 -0.03
N GLU A 553 -3.96 12.98 0.30
CA GLU A 553 -4.83 13.95 0.96
C GLU A 553 -4.30 14.27 2.37
N MET A 554 -4.02 13.24 3.18
CA MET A 554 -3.43 13.41 4.51
C MET A 554 -2.07 14.12 4.46
N MET A 555 -1.30 13.92 3.39
CA MET A 555 -0.03 14.61 3.15
C MET A 555 -0.18 16.03 2.60
N GLY A 556 -1.38 16.47 2.22
CA GLY A 556 -1.66 17.81 1.68
C GLY A 556 -1.30 17.99 0.20
N PHE A 557 -1.21 16.92 -0.59
CA PHE A 557 -0.86 17.04 -2.02
C PHE A 557 -1.92 17.84 -2.78
N PHE A 558 -3.20 17.71 -2.42
CA PHE A 558 -4.28 18.47 -3.06
C PHE A 558 -4.43 19.85 -2.42
N THR A 559 -4.43 19.92 -1.08
CA THR A 559 -4.52 21.18 -0.31
C THR A 559 -3.46 22.22 -0.73
N PHE A 560 -2.22 21.78 -0.98
CA PHE A 560 -1.11 22.68 -1.36
C PHE A 560 -0.78 22.66 -2.86
N ASN A 561 -1.66 22.10 -3.70
CA ASN A 561 -1.47 22.01 -5.16
C ASN A 561 -0.11 21.40 -5.57
N LYS A 562 0.20 20.27 -4.95
CA LYS A 562 1.45 19.51 -5.09
C LYS A 562 1.27 18.18 -5.80
N ASN A 563 0.11 17.93 -6.39
CA ASN A 563 -0.19 16.66 -7.03
C ASN A 563 0.81 16.37 -8.18
N ILE A 564 1.24 15.12 -8.25
CA ILE A 564 2.19 14.62 -9.24
C ILE A 564 1.54 13.51 -10.06
N LYS A 565 1.89 13.46 -11.35
CA LYS A 565 1.39 12.45 -12.29
C LYS A 565 1.95 11.05 -12.00
N ASN A 566 3.14 10.96 -11.41
CA ASN A 566 3.78 9.69 -11.07
C ASN A 566 2.89 8.89 -10.11
N ARG A 567 2.81 7.58 -10.31
CA ARG A 567 2.05 6.66 -9.47
C ARG A 567 2.96 6.00 -8.44
N GLN A 568 2.37 5.47 -7.37
CA GLN A 568 3.02 4.42 -6.59
C GLN A 568 2.88 3.09 -7.32
N LEU A 569 3.87 2.22 -7.18
CA LEU A 569 3.85 0.88 -7.76
C LEU A 569 3.47 -0.13 -6.66
N VAL A 570 2.55 -1.03 -6.99
CA VAL A 570 2.31 -2.27 -6.27
C VAL A 570 2.67 -3.41 -7.20
N TYR A 571 3.44 -4.39 -6.73
CA TYR A 571 3.74 -5.59 -7.49
C TYR A 571 3.56 -6.84 -6.63
N THR A 572 3.14 -7.94 -7.25
CA THR A 572 2.89 -9.19 -6.55
C THR A 572 3.90 -10.26 -6.91
N GLU A 573 4.33 -11.00 -5.91
CA GLU A 573 5.06 -12.26 -6.06
C GLU A 573 4.41 -13.34 -5.17
N SER A 574 4.88 -14.58 -5.26
CA SER A 574 4.44 -15.70 -4.41
C SER A 574 5.49 -16.05 -3.34
N THR A 575 6.30 -15.07 -2.93
CA THR A 575 7.34 -15.20 -1.92
C THR A 575 7.71 -13.84 -1.34
N GLY A 576 8.58 -13.80 -0.33
CA GLY A 576 9.19 -12.56 0.18
C GLY A 576 8.41 -11.81 1.26
N GLY A 577 7.14 -12.15 1.52
CA GLY A 577 6.30 -11.43 2.48
C GLY A 577 5.90 -10.03 2.00
N TRP A 578 5.12 -9.30 2.78
CA TRP A 578 4.68 -7.95 2.44
C TRP A 578 5.72 -6.93 2.91
N PHE A 579 6.12 -6.01 2.03
CA PHE A 579 7.07 -4.94 2.37
C PHE A 579 6.99 -3.78 1.37
N ALA A 580 7.50 -2.61 1.77
CA ALA A 580 7.78 -1.51 0.85
C ALA A 580 9.28 -1.39 0.59
N GLY A 581 9.67 -1.45 -0.69
CA GLY A 581 11.06 -1.44 -1.13
C GLY A 581 11.41 -0.29 -2.06
N GLY A 582 12.60 -0.36 -2.66
CA GLY A 582 13.10 0.67 -3.59
C GLY A 582 12.28 0.82 -4.88
N MET A 583 11.37 -0.11 -5.17
CA MET A 583 10.48 -0.07 -6.34
C MET A 583 9.05 0.39 -6.04
N GLY A 584 8.59 0.25 -4.80
CA GLY A 584 7.19 0.39 -4.40
C GLY A 584 6.78 -0.67 -3.37
N ALA A 585 5.48 -0.92 -3.24
CA ALA A 585 4.92 -1.93 -2.36
C ALA A 585 4.96 -3.32 -3.01
N HIS A 586 5.45 -4.31 -2.27
CA HIS A 586 5.50 -5.71 -2.63
C HIS A 586 4.46 -6.49 -1.81
N LEU A 587 3.63 -7.29 -2.49
CA LEU A 587 2.59 -8.11 -1.84
C LEU A 587 2.75 -9.59 -2.20
N ASP A 588 3.00 -10.41 -1.19
CA ASP A 588 3.11 -11.87 -1.30
C ASP A 588 1.72 -12.53 -1.38
N LEU A 589 1.43 -13.18 -2.51
CA LEU A 589 0.18 -13.86 -2.81
C LEU A 589 -0.07 -15.11 -1.94
N THR A 590 0.97 -15.68 -1.33
CA THR A 590 0.84 -16.83 -0.42
C THR A 590 0.11 -16.46 0.87
N TRP A 591 0.02 -15.17 1.21
CA TRP A 591 -0.72 -14.68 2.37
C TRP A 591 -2.24 -14.63 2.14
N GLY A 592 -2.70 -14.98 0.93
CA GLY A 592 -4.09 -15.05 0.54
C GLY A 592 -4.36 -14.21 -0.69
N LEU A 593 -4.79 -14.85 -1.78
CA LEU A 593 -5.04 -14.16 -3.07
C LEU A 593 -6.05 -13.03 -2.94
N SER A 594 -7.09 -13.21 -2.12
CA SER A 594 -8.11 -12.19 -1.91
C SER A 594 -7.54 -10.91 -1.29
N ASN A 595 -6.51 -11.02 -0.46
CA ASN A 595 -5.97 -9.91 0.33
C ASN A 595 -5.35 -8.82 -0.56
N SER A 596 -4.90 -9.15 -1.77
CA SER A 596 -4.29 -8.20 -2.72
C SER A 596 -4.99 -8.13 -4.08
N ALA A 597 -5.70 -9.19 -4.49
CA ALA A 597 -6.32 -9.28 -5.82
C ALA A 597 -7.85 -9.12 -5.81
N SER A 598 -8.52 -9.08 -4.66
CA SER A 598 -9.98 -8.90 -4.57
C SER A 598 -10.35 -7.51 -4.07
N ALA A 599 -11.25 -6.79 -4.74
CA ALA A 599 -11.65 -5.44 -4.29
C ALA A 599 -12.45 -5.48 -2.98
N SER A 600 -13.24 -6.55 -2.77
CA SER A 600 -14.05 -6.77 -1.57
C SER A 600 -13.31 -7.55 -0.49
N GLY A 601 -12.34 -8.37 -0.87
CA GLY A 601 -11.53 -9.19 0.04
C GLY A 601 -10.17 -8.61 0.41
N MET A 602 -9.83 -7.42 -0.09
CA MET A 602 -8.54 -6.76 0.13
C MET A 602 -8.24 -6.59 1.63
N ASP A 603 -7.00 -6.88 2.03
CA ASP A 603 -6.50 -6.47 3.34
C ASP A 603 -6.15 -4.98 3.27
N ILE A 604 -7.15 -4.15 3.59
CA ILE A 604 -7.03 -2.68 3.57
C ILE A 604 -5.90 -2.22 4.49
N TRP A 605 -5.69 -2.88 5.64
CA TRP A 605 -4.64 -2.49 6.57
C TRP A 605 -3.27 -2.77 5.96
N GLY A 606 -3.02 -4.02 5.55
CA GLY A 606 -1.73 -4.40 5.00
C GLY A 606 -1.36 -3.63 3.73
N VAL A 607 -2.31 -3.43 2.81
CA VAL A 607 -2.06 -2.66 1.58
C VAL A 607 -1.74 -1.19 1.90
N GLY A 608 -2.56 -0.54 2.75
CA GLY A 608 -2.29 0.84 3.17
C GLY A 608 -1.03 0.99 4.03
N HIS A 609 -0.56 -0.08 4.66
CA HIS A 609 0.68 -0.10 5.45
C HIS A 609 1.92 -0.02 4.55
N GLU A 610 1.97 -0.84 3.50
CA GLU A 610 3.09 -0.85 2.58
C GLU A 610 3.13 0.39 1.68
N LEU A 611 1.97 0.87 1.20
CA LEU A 611 1.89 2.14 0.47
C LEU A 611 2.30 3.31 1.38
N GLY A 612 1.86 3.29 2.64
CA GLY A 612 2.21 4.27 3.65
C GLY A 612 3.72 4.36 3.93
N HIS A 613 4.47 3.25 3.88
CA HIS A 613 5.93 3.25 4.00
C HIS A 613 6.62 4.02 2.85
N VAL A 614 6.08 3.93 1.63
CA VAL A 614 6.57 4.71 0.50
C VAL A 614 6.33 6.20 0.75
N ASN A 615 5.16 6.57 1.27
CA ASN A 615 4.76 7.96 1.54
C ASN A 615 5.20 8.52 2.91
N GLN A 616 5.89 7.72 3.72
CA GLN A 616 6.38 8.14 5.04
C GLN A 616 7.47 9.21 4.92
N ILE A 617 7.17 10.42 5.39
CA ILE A 617 8.05 11.61 5.27
C ILE A 617 9.25 11.50 6.22
N ARG A 618 10.46 11.57 5.67
CA ARG A 618 11.70 11.33 6.42
C ARG A 618 12.85 12.28 6.03
N PRO A 619 13.57 12.89 7.00
CA PRO A 619 13.26 12.93 8.45
C PRO A 619 12.08 13.88 8.76
N GLY A 620 11.58 13.83 10.00
CA GLY A 620 10.62 14.81 10.55
C GLY A 620 9.27 14.24 10.94
N LEU A 621 8.71 13.39 10.09
CA LEU A 621 7.53 12.57 10.41
C LEU A 621 7.89 11.08 10.45
N LYS A 622 9.19 10.79 10.58
CA LYS A 622 9.77 9.49 10.91
C LYS A 622 11.02 9.72 11.74
N TRP A 623 10.95 9.36 13.01
CA TRP A 623 12.10 9.29 13.93
C TRP A 623 12.23 7.86 14.47
N ILE A 624 13.33 7.56 15.16
CA ILE A 624 13.58 6.22 15.71
C ILE A 624 12.41 5.76 16.60
N GLY A 625 11.91 4.55 16.38
CA GLY A 625 10.73 4.02 17.07
C GLY A 625 9.39 4.33 16.38
N THR A 626 9.38 5.01 15.23
CA THR A 626 8.16 5.30 14.45
C THR A 626 8.16 4.78 13.03
N THR A 627 9.11 3.91 12.67
CA THR A 627 9.18 3.27 11.35
C THR A 627 7.87 2.57 11.03
N GLU A 628 7.29 1.87 12.01
CA GLU A 628 6.02 1.15 11.90
C GLU A 628 4.85 1.85 12.61
N ILE A 629 4.92 3.18 12.74
CA ILE A 629 3.85 3.98 13.36
C ILE A 629 3.35 5.03 12.39
N THR A 630 4.26 5.83 11.83
CA THR A 630 3.86 7.03 11.07
C THR A 630 3.28 6.69 9.69
N ASN A 631 3.66 5.54 9.12
CA ASN A 631 3.01 4.94 7.97
C ASN A 631 1.59 4.44 8.30
N ASN A 632 1.39 3.94 9.52
CA ASN A 632 0.11 3.41 9.97
C ASN A 632 -0.97 4.48 10.18
N LEU A 633 -0.66 5.78 10.18
CA LEU A 633 -1.68 6.84 10.13
C LEU A 633 -2.51 6.70 8.85
N TYR A 634 -1.82 6.52 7.72
CA TYR A 634 -2.47 6.33 6.42
C TYR A 634 -3.30 5.05 6.38
N SER A 635 -2.74 3.95 6.85
CA SER A 635 -3.41 2.64 6.89
C SER A 635 -4.63 2.66 7.81
N LEU A 636 -4.53 3.35 8.95
CA LEU A 636 -5.63 3.53 9.90
C LEU A 636 -6.75 4.37 9.31
N TRP A 637 -6.43 5.46 8.62
CA TRP A 637 -7.41 6.30 7.94
C TRP A 637 -8.14 5.55 6.82
N ALA A 638 -7.40 4.84 5.97
CA ALA A 638 -7.97 3.98 4.93
C ALA A 638 -8.83 2.86 5.53
N TYR A 639 -8.33 2.16 6.56
CA TYR A 639 -9.06 1.10 7.24
C TYR A 639 -10.36 1.63 7.86
N TYR A 640 -10.28 2.73 8.61
CA TYR A 640 -11.47 3.33 9.21
C TYR A 640 -12.53 3.61 8.16
N ASN A 641 -12.18 4.16 6.99
CA ASN A 641 -13.15 4.58 5.97
C ASN A 641 -13.59 3.48 4.99
N LEU A 642 -12.78 2.46 4.76
CA LEU A 642 -13.07 1.41 3.78
C LEU A 642 -13.53 0.09 4.40
N TYR A 643 -13.18 -0.20 5.66
CA TYR A 643 -13.65 -1.36 6.38
C TYR A 643 -14.97 -1.05 7.08
N SER A 644 -15.93 -1.98 6.98
CA SER A 644 -17.22 -1.90 7.66
C SER A 644 -17.36 -3.12 8.59
N PRO A 645 -17.20 -2.95 9.92
CA PRO A 645 -17.43 -4.03 10.86
C PRO A 645 -18.91 -4.46 10.87
N ALA A 646 -19.18 -5.67 11.38
CA ALA A 646 -20.56 -6.12 11.58
C ALA A 646 -21.24 -5.27 12.68
N GLY A 647 -22.31 -4.56 12.33
CA GLY A 647 -23.07 -3.69 13.23
C GLY A 647 -23.10 -2.24 12.78
N SER A 648 -23.65 -1.36 13.61
CA SER A 648 -23.75 0.09 13.34
C SER A 648 -22.56 0.90 13.86
N ASN A 649 -21.74 0.31 14.74
CA ASN A 649 -20.57 0.97 15.30
C ASN A 649 -19.38 0.86 14.36
N ARG A 650 -18.63 1.95 14.18
CA ARG A 650 -17.45 2.01 13.32
C ARG A 650 -16.20 2.07 14.18
N PHE A 651 -15.28 1.13 13.99
CA PHE A 651 -14.07 1.00 14.79
C PHE A 651 -12.90 0.44 13.98
N THR A 652 -11.68 0.57 14.49
CA THR A 652 -10.45 0.09 13.84
C THR A 652 -9.89 -1.13 14.57
N ARG A 653 -8.75 -1.65 14.10
CA ARG A 653 -7.97 -2.69 14.79
C ARG A 653 -7.58 -2.29 16.22
N LEU A 654 -7.46 -0.99 16.51
CA LEU A 654 -7.09 -0.51 17.85
C LEU A 654 -8.18 -0.77 18.88
N GLU A 655 -9.44 -0.53 18.54
CA GLU A 655 -10.59 -0.79 19.43
C GLU A 655 -11.09 -2.24 19.34
N GLY A 656 -10.95 -2.89 18.18
CA GLY A 656 -11.59 -4.17 17.89
C GLY A 656 -10.80 -5.42 18.28
N GLU A 657 -9.46 -5.35 18.30
CA GLU A 657 -8.61 -6.52 18.56
C GLU A 657 -8.23 -6.67 20.04
N VAL A 658 -7.88 -7.91 20.40
CA VAL A 658 -7.29 -8.26 21.71
C VAL A 658 -5.78 -8.31 21.56
N ALA A 659 -5.07 -7.47 22.33
CA ALA A 659 -3.61 -7.38 22.26
C ALA A 659 -2.90 -8.04 23.45
N ASP A 660 -1.57 -7.95 23.49
CA ASP A 660 -0.77 -8.47 24.61
C ASP A 660 -1.09 -7.73 25.92
N LYS A 661 -1.00 -8.46 27.04
CA LYS A 661 -1.22 -7.93 28.39
C LYS A 661 0.12 -7.62 29.05
N SER A 662 0.32 -6.37 29.44
CA SER A 662 1.42 -5.92 30.30
C SER A 662 0.88 -5.49 31.66
N ALA A 663 -0.07 -4.55 31.68
CA ALA A 663 -0.73 -4.06 32.89
C ALA A 663 -2.25 -4.14 32.84
N PHE A 664 -2.86 -4.23 31.65
CA PHE A 664 -4.30 -4.19 31.45
C PHE A 664 -4.86 -5.57 31.06
N PRO A 665 -6.09 -5.96 31.46
CA PRO A 665 -6.66 -7.25 31.07
C PRO A 665 -6.72 -7.51 29.56
N LYS A 666 -6.59 -8.78 29.16
CA LYS A 666 -6.54 -9.21 27.76
C LYS A 666 -7.94 -9.29 27.15
N VAL A 667 -8.49 -8.13 26.78
CA VAL A 667 -9.83 -7.94 26.17
C VAL A 667 -9.76 -7.02 24.95
N ALA A 668 -10.81 -6.95 24.14
CA ALA A 668 -10.83 -6.07 22.97
C ALA A 668 -10.65 -4.59 23.39
N GLY A 669 -9.84 -3.82 22.67
CA GLY A 669 -9.55 -2.43 22.99
C GLY A 669 -8.57 -2.23 24.15
N ASN A 670 -7.96 -3.30 24.68
CA ASN A 670 -7.01 -3.22 25.80
C ASN A 670 -5.78 -2.34 25.52
N ARG A 671 -5.39 -2.14 24.26
CA ARG A 671 -4.25 -1.27 23.89
C ARG A 671 -4.39 0.15 24.44
N PHE A 672 -5.61 0.68 24.53
CA PHE A 672 -5.88 1.99 25.12
C PHE A 672 -5.59 2.02 26.61
N GLY A 673 -6.05 0.99 27.34
CA GLY A 673 -5.76 0.87 28.77
C GLY A 673 -4.26 0.70 29.04
N GLU A 674 -3.58 -0.14 28.25
CA GLU A 674 -2.13 -0.35 28.34
C GLU A 674 -1.35 0.96 28.17
N ILE A 675 -1.63 1.73 27.10
CA ILE A 675 -0.88 2.95 26.82
C ILE A 675 -1.18 4.05 27.85
N ILE A 676 -2.43 4.18 28.33
CA ILE A 676 -2.79 5.18 29.35
C ILE A 676 -2.13 4.86 30.69
N ILE A 677 -2.10 3.58 31.10
CA ILE A 677 -1.40 3.16 32.32
C ILE A 677 0.09 3.50 32.21
N GLN A 678 0.72 3.16 31.09
CA GLN A 678 2.14 3.45 30.88
C GLN A 678 2.43 4.96 30.93
N THR A 679 1.69 5.75 30.15
CA THR A 679 2.02 7.15 29.92
C THR A 679 1.46 8.05 31.01
N GLN A 680 0.14 8.20 31.09
CA GLN A 680 -0.53 9.13 32.00
C GLN A 680 -0.41 8.73 33.48
N ILE A 681 -0.50 7.44 33.81
CA ILE A 681 -0.51 6.98 35.20
C ILE A 681 0.91 6.75 35.73
N ASN A 682 1.75 6.03 34.99
CA ASN A 682 3.11 5.71 35.40
C ASN A 682 4.16 6.77 34.98
N GLY A 683 3.76 7.78 34.20
CA GLY A 683 4.63 8.89 33.80
C GLY A 683 5.77 8.46 32.89
N LYS A 684 5.57 7.46 32.03
CA LYS A 684 6.59 6.93 31.11
C LYS A 684 6.55 7.60 29.74
N ASN A 685 7.69 7.61 29.06
CA ASN A 685 7.75 8.10 27.69
C ASN A 685 7.05 7.09 26.76
N ILE A 686 6.39 7.57 25.72
CA ILE A 686 5.70 6.72 24.74
C ILE A 686 6.67 5.73 24.05
N MET A 687 7.92 6.14 23.83
CA MET A 687 8.96 5.36 23.15
C MET A 687 9.67 4.35 24.07
N ASP A 688 9.35 4.31 25.37
CA ASP A 688 9.90 3.29 26.27
C ASP A 688 9.55 1.86 25.79
N GLN A 689 8.51 1.68 24.97
CA GLN A 689 8.11 0.39 24.40
C GLN A 689 9.07 -0.19 23.36
N PHE A 690 10.08 0.58 22.95
CA PHE A 690 11.05 0.20 21.91
C PHE A 690 12.49 0.23 22.43
N ARG A 691 12.67 0.49 23.72
CA ARG A 691 13.98 0.53 24.35
C ARG A 691 14.60 -0.85 24.40
N THR A 692 15.89 -0.93 24.11
CA THR A 692 16.62 -2.22 24.14
C THR A 692 16.84 -2.76 25.55
N ASP A 693 16.76 -1.90 26.57
CA ASP A 693 16.91 -2.24 27.98
C ASP A 693 15.58 -2.54 28.70
N TYR A 694 14.46 -2.60 27.96
CA TYR A 694 13.15 -3.01 28.46
C TYR A 694 12.63 -4.28 27.79
N VAL A 695 11.67 -4.92 28.46
CA VAL A 695 10.88 -6.01 27.87
C VAL A 695 9.75 -5.38 27.07
N ASN A 696 9.93 -5.32 25.76
CA ASN A 696 9.00 -4.68 24.85
C ASN A 696 7.79 -5.57 24.55
N SER A 697 6.60 -4.98 24.47
CA SER A 697 5.40 -5.71 24.04
C SER A 697 5.46 -5.99 22.54
N ARG A 698 4.84 -7.08 22.08
CA ARG A 698 4.85 -7.44 20.65
C ARG A 698 4.01 -6.48 19.80
N ASP A 699 3.15 -5.69 20.45
CA ASP A 699 2.21 -4.75 19.84
C ASP A 699 2.56 -3.28 20.10
N GLY A 700 3.81 -2.97 20.48
CA GLY A 700 4.27 -1.61 20.82
C GLY A 700 3.97 -0.57 19.73
N ASN A 701 4.02 -0.97 18.46
CA ASN A 701 3.64 -0.16 17.30
C ASN A 701 2.18 0.33 17.39
N PHE A 702 1.24 -0.59 17.68
CA PHE A 702 -0.18 -0.26 17.78
C PHE A 702 -0.51 0.54 19.04
N ARG A 703 0.16 0.28 20.16
CA ARG A 703 -0.02 1.07 21.40
C ARG A 703 0.45 2.51 21.20
N SER A 704 1.60 2.70 20.54
CA SER A 704 2.18 4.01 20.27
C SER A 704 1.46 4.76 19.13
N LEU A 705 0.64 4.08 18.32
CA LEU A 705 -0.22 4.68 17.30
C LEU A 705 -1.43 5.43 17.90
N ILE A 706 -1.87 5.07 19.10
CA ILE A 706 -3.12 5.57 19.71
C ILE A 706 -3.16 7.11 19.81
N PRO A 707 -2.12 7.81 20.26
CA PRO A 707 -2.15 9.28 20.30
C PRO A 707 -2.33 9.94 18.93
N PHE A 708 -1.78 9.35 17.87
CA PHE A 708 -1.98 9.84 16.50
C PHE A 708 -3.43 9.63 16.06
N TRP A 709 -4.00 8.46 16.35
CA TRP A 709 -5.40 8.17 16.07
C TRP A 709 -6.35 9.13 16.80
N GLN A 710 -6.01 9.50 18.04
CA GLN A 710 -6.79 10.46 18.83
C GLN A 710 -6.79 11.85 18.21
N LEU A 711 -5.67 12.29 17.63
CA LEU A 711 -5.60 13.54 16.88
C LEU A 711 -6.44 13.47 15.59
N GLU A 712 -6.36 12.37 14.84
CA GLU A 712 -7.19 12.17 13.64
C GLU A 712 -8.69 12.16 13.96
N LEU A 713 -9.10 11.42 14.99
CA LEU A 713 -10.49 11.40 15.46
C LEU A 713 -10.96 12.80 15.87
N TYR A 714 -10.15 13.55 16.62
CA TYR A 714 -10.55 14.85 17.15
C TYR A 714 -10.60 15.93 16.06
N TYR A 715 -9.54 16.07 15.28
CA TYR A 715 -9.40 17.16 14.32
C TYR A 715 -10.00 16.84 12.96
N GLN A 716 -9.83 15.61 12.43
CA GLN A 716 -10.32 15.24 11.11
C GLN A 716 -11.79 14.80 11.12
N LEU A 717 -12.25 14.14 12.19
CA LEU A 717 -13.60 13.54 12.24
C LEU A 717 -14.58 14.24 13.20
N ALA A 718 -14.12 14.76 14.34
CA ALA A 718 -14.98 15.47 15.31
C ALA A 718 -15.06 16.99 15.05
N GLY A 719 -14.33 17.51 14.05
CA GLY A 719 -14.30 18.94 13.74
C GLY A 719 -13.81 19.78 14.91
N ALA A 720 -12.79 19.28 15.62
CA ALA A 720 -12.20 19.88 16.83
C ALA A 720 -13.20 20.14 17.97
N SER A 721 -14.37 19.47 17.97
CA SER A 721 -15.51 19.82 18.84
C SER A 721 -15.96 21.28 18.71
N LYS A 722 -15.71 21.89 17.54
CA LYS A 722 -16.09 23.28 17.20
C LYS A 722 -17.06 23.35 16.01
N GLY A 723 -17.46 22.20 15.47
CA GLY A 723 -18.22 22.13 14.21
C GLY A 723 -17.39 22.57 13.00
N ALA A 724 -16.05 22.48 13.09
CA ALA A 724 -15.16 22.78 11.97
C ALA A 724 -15.36 21.77 10.82
N PRO A 725 -14.97 22.12 9.58
CA PRO A 725 -14.93 21.19 8.46
C PRO A 725 -14.17 19.90 8.84
N ARG A 726 -14.59 18.79 8.24
CA ARG A 726 -13.99 17.47 8.44
C ARG A 726 -13.21 17.06 7.21
N LEU A 727 -12.29 16.12 7.37
CA LEU A 727 -11.61 15.51 6.25
C LEU A 727 -12.52 14.45 5.65
N ASP A 728 -13.00 14.69 4.43
CA ASP A 728 -13.81 13.72 3.70
C ASP A 728 -12.91 12.60 3.14
N PHE A 729 -13.48 11.40 2.98
CA PHE A 729 -12.81 10.29 2.33
C PHE A 729 -13.47 10.04 0.98
N ASP A 730 -12.69 10.16 -0.08
CA ASP A 730 -13.18 9.93 -1.44
C ASP A 730 -12.98 8.48 -1.88
N THR A 731 -14.09 7.81 -2.21
CA THR A 731 -14.10 6.45 -2.75
C THR A 731 -14.41 6.40 -4.25
N ASP A 732 -14.81 7.52 -4.85
CA ASP A 732 -15.25 7.58 -6.25
C ASP A 732 -14.10 8.03 -7.15
N MET A 733 -13.49 7.09 -7.88
CA MET A 733 -12.40 7.37 -8.81
C MET A 733 -12.92 7.74 -10.23
N SER A 734 -14.22 8.04 -10.37
CA SER A 734 -14.83 8.28 -11.67
C SER A 734 -14.46 9.65 -12.28
N ASP A 735 -14.19 10.66 -11.47
CA ASP A 735 -13.99 12.07 -11.86
C ASP A 735 -12.53 12.56 -11.76
N GLU A 736 -11.60 11.68 -11.39
CA GLU A 736 -10.17 12.00 -11.16
C GLU A 736 -9.41 12.56 -12.37
N SER A 737 -9.99 12.48 -13.57
CA SER A 737 -9.46 13.17 -14.75
C SER A 737 -9.54 14.69 -14.67
N THR A 738 -10.37 15.24 -13.75
CA THR A 738 -10.61 16.67 -13.59
C THR A 738 -10.54 17.05 -12.12
N GLN A 739 -9.33 17.23 -11.60
CA GLN A 739 -9.15 17.73 -10.23
C GLN A 739 -9.26 19.25 -10.18
N ASN A 740 -10.14 19.74 -9.32
CA ASN A 740 -10.17 21.14 -8.93
C ASN A 740 -9.42 21.29 -7.60
N PRO A 741 -8.57 22.31 -7.44
CA PRO A 741 -7.99 22.62 -6.15
C PRO A 741 -9.12 22.78 -5.11
N PRO A 742 -9.00 22.17 -3.92
CA PRO A 742 -9.98 22.36 -2.87
C PRO A 742 -10.09 23.86 -2.53
N ALA A 743 -11.30 24.29 -2.20
CA ALA A 743 -11.54 25.68 -1.83
C ALA A 743 -10.74 26.03 -0.55
N PRO A 744 -10.17 27.25 -0.44
CA PRO A 744 -9.46 27.66 0.76
C PRO A 744 -10.37 27.59 1.99
N VAL A 745 -9.91 26.95 3.06
CA VAL A 745 -10.63 26.93 4.34
C VAL A 745 -10.56 28.31 4.99
N THR A 746 -11.70 28.81 5.47
CA THR A 746 -11.74 30.05 6.26
C THR A 746 -11.47 29.74 7.72
N GLY A 747 -10.41 30.33 8.29
CA GLY A 747 -10.01 30.09 9.68
C GLY A 747 -8.94 29.01 9.80
N VAL A 748 -8.94 28.27 10.93
CA VAL A 748 -8.00 27.17 11.16
C VAL A 748 -8.50 25.90 10.47
N ASP A 749 -7.66 25.31 9.63
CA ASP A 749 -7.96 24.08 8.91
C ASP A 749 -7.61 22.84 9.74
N TYR A 750 -8.48 22.51 10.69
CA TYR A 750 -8.30 21.35 11.57
C TYR A 750 -8.33 20.02 10.79
N ALA A 751 -9.12 19.94 9.71
CA ALA A 751 -9.26 18.72 8.90
C ALA A 751 -7.92 18.30 8.28
N HIS A 752 -7.08 19.27 7.92
CA HIS A 752 -5.78 19.04 7.28
C HIS A 752 -4.60 19.25 8.24
N TRP A 753 -4.78 19.04 9.56
CA TRP A 753 -3.71 19.26 10.55
C TRP A 753 -2.42 18.50 10.19
N PHE A 754 -2.53 17.22 9.80
CA PHE A 754 -1.37 16.40 9.46
C PHE A 754 -0.70 16.88 8.16
N ALA A 755 -1.50 17.30 7.17
CA ALA A 755 -1.01 17.89 5.93
C ALA A 755 -0.22 19.18 6.19
N ILE A 756 -0.69 20.04 7.10
CA ILE A 756 0.02 21.28 7.50
C ILE A 756 1.34 20.95 8.19
N VAL A 757 1.37 19.95 9.07
CA VAL A 757 2.62 19.48 9.70
C VAL A 757 3.57 18.91 8.64
N ALA A 758 3.08 18.06 7.75
CA ALA A 758 3.84 17.48 6.65
C ALA A 758 4.44 18.55 5.74
N GLU A 759 3.67 19.59 5.42
CA GLU A 759 4.13 20.71 4.62
C GLU A 759 5.22 21.52 5.32
N LYS A 760 5.07 21.79 6.62
CA LYS A 760 6.12 22.46 7.41
C LYS A 760 7.42 21.65 7.44
N VAL A 761 7.31 20.33 7.65
CA VAL A 761 8.45 19.41 7.66
C VAL A 761 9.14 19.35 6.28
N ARG A 762 8.38 19.28 5.18
CA ARG A 762 8.96 19.28 3.82
C ARG A 762 9.79 20.53 3.52
N ASN A 763 9.39 21.68 4.05
CA ASN A 763 10.07 22.96 3.84
C ASN A 763 11.12 23.32 4.92
N THR A 764 11.41 22.41 5.85
CA THR A 764 12.45 22.61 6.87
C THR A 764 13.58 21.61 6.65
N ASP A 765 14.84 22.04 6.68
CA ASP A 765 15.96 21.10 6.72
C ASP A 765 16.12 20.55 8.13
N GLU A 766 15.91 19.24 8.27
CA GLU A 766 15.95 18.53 9.55
C GLU A 766 17.05 17.45 9.56
N SER A 767 17.95 17.45 8.57
CA SER A 767 18.95 16.39 8.42
C SER A 767 19.99 16.36 9.56
N GLN A 768 20.16 17.48 10.25
CA GLN A 768 21.11 17.64 11.36
C GLN A 768 20.44 17.60 12.74
N LEU A 769 19.13 17.37 12.80
CA LEU A 769 18.41 17.32 14.07
C LEU A 769 18.58 15.96 14.75
N THR A 770 18.68 15.97 16.07
CA THR A 770 18.64 14.74 16.88
C THR A 770 17.23 14.14 16.86
N GLN A 771 17.13 12.84 17.14
CA GLN A 771 15.83 12.15 17.20
C GLN A 771 14.87 12.83 18.19
N GLY A 772 15.37 13.28 19.35
CA GLY A 772 14.54 14.01 20.32
C GLY A 772 14.10 15.39 19.81
N GLN A 773 14.93 16.09 19.05
CA GLN A 773 14.54 17.37 18.42
C GLN A 773 13.44 17.17 17.38
N LEU A 774 13.45 16.06 16.62
CA LEU A 774 12.35 15.71 15.70
C LEU A 774 11.03 15.52 16.45
N VAL A 775 11.03 14.78 17.58
CA VAL A 775 9.84 14.61 18.44
C VAL A 775 9.33 15.97 18.95
N MET A 776 10.22 16.82 19.44
CA MET A 776 9.85 18.16 19.92
C MET A 776 9.33 19.07 18.81
N ASN A 777 9.87 18.96 17.59
CA ASN A 777 9.36 19.65 16.42
C ASN A 777 7.96 19.17 16.05
N PHE A 778 7.69 17.86 16.07
CA PHE A 778 6.36 17.32 15.85
C PHE A 778 5.33 17.91 16.82
N VAL A 779 5.65 17.97 18.13
CA VAL A 779 4.77 18.57 19.15
C VAL A 779 4.48 20.04 18.84
N LYS A 780 5.50 20.86 18.57
CA LYS A 780 5.34 22.28 18.22
C LYS A 780 4.53 22.46 16.94
N ASN A 781 4.84 21.68 15.91
CA ASN A 781 4.22 21.79 14.59
C ASN A 781 2.74 21.41 14.64
N THR A 782 2.38 20.38 15.41
CA THR A 782 0.97 20.01 15.63
C THR A 782 0.21 21.11 16.36
N CYS A 783 0.78 21.72 17.41
CA CYS A 783 0.17 22.86 18.10
C CYS A 783 0.00 24.07 17.16
N ASP A 784 1.01 24.37 16.33
CA ASP A 784 0.94 25.47 15.35
C ASP A 784 -0.13 25.20 14.27
N ALA A 785 -0.24 23.95 13.79
CA ALA A 785 -1.19 23.57 12.73
C ALA A 785 -2.65 23.76 13.16
N VAL A 786 -2.98 23.37 14.39
CA VAL A 786 -4.33 23.48 14.94
C VAL A 786 -4.56 24.75 15.76
N GLN A 787 -3.51 25.53 16.01
CA GLN A 787 -3.53 26.75 16.82
C GLN A 787 -4.15 26.54 18.22
N GLU A 788 -3.89 25.37 18.83
CA GLU A 788 -4.33 25.03 20.19
C GLU A 788 -3.16 24.63 21.08
N ASN A 789 -3.33 24.89 22.38
CA ASN A 789 -2.39 24.47 23.40
C ASN A 789 -2.62 22.99 23.76
N LEU A 790 -1.85 22.10 23.15
CA LEU A 790 -1.89 20.65 23.36
C LEU A 790 -0.90 20.13 24.42
N ILE A 791 -0.36 20.99 25.29
CA ILE A 791 0.61 20.57 26.32
C ILE A 791 0.05 19.45 27.19
N ASP A 792 -1.21 19.54 27.63
CA ASP A 792 -1.84 18.53 28.48
C ASP A 792 -1.96 17.19 27.74
N PHE A 793 -2.36 17.22 26.46
CA PHE A 793 -2.45 16.02 25.62
C PHE A 793 -1.09 15.34 25.46
N PHE A 794 -0.06 16.06 25.02
CA PHE A 794 1.27 15.50 24.80
C PHE A 794 2.00 15.10 26.10
N THR A 795 1.61 15.67 27.23
CA THR A 795 2.07 15.21 28.55
C THR A 795 1.40 13.88 28.91
N ASN A 796 0.07 13.81 28.79
CA ASN A 796 -0.68 12.59 29.10
C ASN A 796 -0.32 11.41 28.20
N THR A 797 0.05 11.66 26.94
CA THR A 797 0.43 10.62 25.98
C THR A 797 1.93 10.31 25.96
N GLY A 798 2.72 10.90 26.87
CA GLY A 798 4.12 10.54 27.07
C GLY A 798 5.13 11.15 26.10
N PHE A 799 4.74 12.12 25.26
CA PHE A 799 5.67 12.85 24.38
C PHE A 799 6.52 13.89 25.14
N LEU A 800 5.93 14.52 26.17
CA LEU A 800 6.60 15.53 27.01
C LEU A 800 7.12 14.94 28.33
N ILE A 801 7.72 13.75 28.25
CA ILE A 801 8.37 13.04 29.34
C ILE A 801 9.84 12.79 28.96
N PRO A 802 10.82 13.06 29.84
CA PRO A 802 12.22 12.80 29.52
C PRO A 802 12.48 11.33 29.19
N ILE A 803 13.37 11.10 28.22
CA ILE A 803 13.89 9.78 27.87
C ILE A 803 15.36 9.91 27.51
N ASP A 804 16.15 8.91 27.88
CA ASP A 804 17.52 8.73 27.41
C ASP A 804 17.77 7.24 27.28
N GLY A 805 17.65 6.72 26.05
CA GLY A 805 17.72 5.29 25.79
C GLY A 805 17.98 4.95 24.33
N ILE A 806 18.49 3.73 24.13
CA ILE A 806 18.69 3.16 22.80
C ILE A 806 17.36 2.53 22.35
N ILE A 807 16.86 2.98 21.21
CA ILE A 807 15.63 2.51 20.59
C ILE A 807 15.98 1.58 19.43
N SER A 808 15.30 0.43 19.34
CA SER A 808 15.45 -0.55 18.26
C SER A 808 14.15 -0.71 17.46
N ASP A 809 14.18 -0.29 16.20
CA ASP A 809 13.04 -0.29 15.28
C ASP A 809 13.57 -0.31 13.83
N TYR A 810 13.86 -1.52 13.30
CA TYR A 810 14.57 -1.81 12.03
C TYR A 810 15.99 -1.23 11.89
N SER A 811 16.33 -0.32 12.80
CA SER A 811 17.63 0.28 13.04
C SER A 811 17.76 0.54 14.54
N THR A 812 18.97 0.86 14.98
CA THR A 812 19.24 1.16 16.40
C THR A 812 19.80 2.56 16.52
N ALA A 813 19.17 3.43 17.31
CA ALA A 813 19.66 4.79 17.55
C ALA A 813 19.32 5.30 18.95
N GLN A 814 20.12 6.26 19.43
CA GLN A 814 19.86 6.96 20.69
C GLN A 814 18.68 7.93 20.54
N LEU A 815 17.70 7.83 21.44
CA LEU A 815 16.66 8.83 21.64
C LEU A 815 16.86 9.52 22.98
N THR A 816 17.23 10.80 22.93
CA THR A 816 17.38 11.65 24.12
C THR A 816 16.43 12.84 24.03
N ILE A 817 15.51 12.95 24.99
CA ILE A 817 14.66 14.10 25.23
C ILE A 817 14.92 14.55 26.67
N THR A 818 15.47 15.75 26.83
CA THR A 818 15.79 16.31 28.15
C THR A 818 14.63 17.15 28.70
N GLN A 819 14.64 17.41 30.00
CA GLN A 819 13.67 18.32 30.61
C GLN A 819 13.76 19.74 30.00
N SER A 820 14.97 20.23 29.70
CA SER A 820 15.16 21.53 29.05
C SER A 820 14.46 21.60 27.70
N MET A 821 14.57 20.55 26.87
CA MET A 821 13.88 20.51 25.57
C MET A 821 12.35 20.58 25.73
N ILE A 822 11.82 19.91 26.74
CA ILE A 822 10.39 19.92 27.06
C ILE A 822 9.96 21.31 27.54
N ASP A 823 10.74 21.94 28.41
CA ASP A 823 10.45 23.27 28.96
C ASP A 823 10.50 24.34 27.86
N ASP A 824 11.42 24.21 26.91
CA ASP A 824 11.51 25.08 25.73
C ASP A 824 10.27 24.94 24.83
N VAL A 825 9.80 23.71 24.59
CA VAL A 825 8.57 23.45 23.83
C VAL A 825 7.33 24.02 24.55
N LYS A 826 7.21 23.80 25.86
CA LYS A 826 6.11 24.35 26.66
C LYS A 826 6.11 25.88 26.62
N SER A 827 7.28 26.49 26.79
CA SER A 827 7.46 27.95 26.72
C SER A 827 7.09 28.50 25.34
N TYR A 828 7.52 27.83 24.27
CA TYR A 828 7.15 28.18 22.89
C TYR A 828 5.62 28.16 22.71
N ILE A 829 4.95 27.06 23.08
CA ILE A 829 3.49 26.92 22.90
C ILE A 829 2.73 27.97 23.73
N LEU A 830 3.14 28.20 24.99
CA LEU A 830 2.52 29.21 25.84
C LEU A 830 2.71 30.63 25.29
N SER A 831 3.87 30.91 24.69
CA SER A 831 4.16 32.23 24.08
C SER A 831 3.26 32.57 22.88
N LYS A 832 2.64 31.56 22.24
CA LYS A 832 1.71 31.76 21.13
C LYS A 832 0.33 32.26 21.58
N GLY A 833 0.00 32.12 22.86
CA GLY A 833 -1.32 32.49 23.37
C GLY A 833 -2.46 31.61 22.86
N TYR A 834 -2.17 30.38 22.41
CA TYR A 834 -3.17 29.45 21.92
C TYR A 834 -4.16 29.05 23.02
N ALA A 835 -5.45 28.99 22.67
CA ALA A 835 -6.47 28.47 23.56
C ALA A 835 -6.28 26.96 23.78
N LYS A 836 -6.74 26.44 24.92
CA LYS A 836 -6.84 24.99 25.11
C LYS A 836 -7.92 24.41 24.18
N PRO A 837 -7.80 23.14 23.75
CA PRO A 837 -8.87 22.45 23.05
C PRO A 837 -10.17 22.46 23.85
N VAL A 838 -11.30 22.33 23.16
CA VAL A 838 -12.63 22.27 23.80
C VAL A 838 -12.72 21.09 24.76
N SER A 839 -12.10 19.96 24.40
CA SER A 839 -12.03 18.78 25.25
C SER A 839 -10.69 18.72 26.00
N PRO A 840 -10.70 18.58 27.34
CA PRO A 840 -9.48 18.32 28.11
C PRO A 840 -9.07 16.83 28.13
N VAL A 841 -9.84 15.94 27.50
CA VAL A 841 -9.68 14.47 27.57
C VAL A 841 -9.58 13.82 26.19
N ILE A 842 -8.92 14.50 25.23
CA ILE A 842 -8.64 13.96 23.89
C ILE A 842 -7.88 12.63 24.00
N ASN A 843 -7.04 12.46 25.02
CA ASN A 843 -6.30 11.22 25.28
C ASN A 843 -7.17 10.03 25.73
N TYR A 844 -8.49 10.20 25.89
CA TYR A 844 -9.47 9.12 26.08
C TYR A 844 -10.32 8.84 24.82
N LEU A 845 -10.20 9.67 23.78
CA LEU A 845 -10.98 9.53 22.56
C LEU A 845 -10.64 8.21 21.86
N SER A 846 -11.67 7.58 21.31
CA SER A 846 -11.61 6.39 20.46
C SER A 846 -12.73 6.47 19.43
N ALA A 847 -12.70 5.60 18.41
CA ALA A 847 -13.76 5.56 17.41
C ALA A 847 -15.17 5.38 18.03
N ASN A 848 -15.23 4.64 19.15
CA ASN A 848 -16.46 4.36 19.90
C ASN A 848 -17.09 5.59 20.56
N SER A 849 -16.28 6.62 20.86
CA SER A 849 -16.72 7.83 21.57
C SER A 849 -16.78 9.07 20.68
N LEU A 850 -16.43 8.95 19.38
CA LEU A 850 -16.36 10.06 18.41
C LEU A 850 -17.59 10.97 18.44
N ASN A 851 -18.79 10.39 18.49
CA ASN A 851 -20.04 11.15 18.47
C ASN A 851 -20.22 12.06 19.70
N ALA A 852 -19.69 11.69 20.87
CA ALA A 852 -19.77 12.52 22.06
C ALA A 852 -18.95 13.80 21.90
N PHE A 853 -17.77 13.70 21.30
CA PHE A 853 -16.90 14.84 21.00
C PHE A 853 -17.44 15.69 19.85
N LYS A 854 -17.86 15.05 18.76
CA LYS A 854 -18.37 15.72 17.56
C LYS A 854 -19.62 16.56 17.86
N ASN A 855 -20.54 16.01 18.64
CA ASN A 855 -21.85 16.61 18.89
C ASN A 855 -21.98 17.24 20.29
N LEU A 856 -20.86 17.36 21.03
CA LEU A 856 -20.81 17.98 22.36
C LEU A 856 -21.82 17.37 23.36
N LEU A 857 -22.02 16.05 23.31
CA LEU A 857 -23.07 15.37 24.06
C LEU A 857 -22.65 15.15 25.53
N PRO A 858 -23.42 15.64 26.51
CA PRO A 858 -23.06 15.50 27.92
C PRO A 858 -23.16 14.04 28.38
N VAL A 859 -22.22 13.62 29.22
CA VAL A 859 -22.28 12.32 29.90
C VAL A 859 -23.49 12.25 30.81
N ALA A 860 -24.21 11.14 30.78
CA ALA A 860 -25.39 10.91 31.59
C ALA A 860 -25.40 9.48 32.14
N GLY A 861 -25.74 9.34 33.41
CA GLY A 861 -25.89 8.06 34.09
C GLY A 861 -26.31 8.25 35.53
N VAL A 862 -26.76 7.15 36.16
CA VAL A 862 -27.15 7.14 37.57
C VAL A 862 -26.23 6.17 38.30
N THR A 863 -25.55 6.65 39.34
CA THR A 863 -24.62 5.85 40.15
C THR A 863 -25.21 4.51 40.55
N GLY A 864 -24.46 3.43 40.33
CA GLY A 864 -24.86 2.04 40.61
C GLY A 864 -25.81 1.40 39.59
N VAL A 865 -26.48 2.17 38.72
CA VAL A 865 -27.42 1.60 37.74
C VAL A 865 -26.65 1.01 36.56
N GLY A 866 -26.94 -0.25 36.23
CA GLY A 866 -26.31 -0.93 35.10
C GLY A 866 -24.82 -1.22 35.28
N ALA A 867 -24.31 -1.18 36.51
CA ALA A 867 -22.92 -1.48 36.83
C ALA A 867 -22.85 -2.67 37.80
N GLN A 868 -22.08 -3.70 37.46
CA GLN A 868 -21.97 -4.93 38.26
C GLN A 868 -20.54 -5.45 38.22
N ILE A 869 -19.99 -5.80 39.39
CA ILE A 869 -18.71 -6.52 39.45
C ILE A 869 -18.91 -7.93 38.88
N THR A 870 -18.06 -8.29 37.95
CA THR A 870 -17.98 -9.64 37.37
C THR A 870 -16.55 -10.12 37.38
N THR A 871 -16.35 -11.43 37.35
CA THR A 871 -15.03 -12.04 37.23
C THR A 871 -15.08 -13.11 36.16
N ASN A 872 -14.12 -13.07 35.25
CA ASN A 872 -13.95 -14.08 34.22
C ASN A 872 -12.47 -14.52 34.15
N ALA A 873 -12.13 -15.35 33.18
CA ALA A 873 -10.77 -15.86 33.01
C ALA A 873 -9.70 -14.77 32.79
N GLN A 874 -10.08 -13.56 32.37
CA GLN A 874 -9.17 -12.44 32.09
C GLN A 874 -8.95 -11.51 33.29
N GLY A 875 -9.81 -11.58 34.31
CA GLY A 875 -9.71 -10.76 35.52
C GLY A 875 -11.07 -10.40 36.11
N GLN A 876 -11.02 -9.53 37.11
CA GLN A 876 -12.19 -8.88 37.68
C GLN A 876 -12.46 -7.57 36.92
N PHE A 877 -13.73 -7.33 36.62
CA PHE A 877 -14.19 -6.15 35.89
C PHE A 877 -15.41 -5.56 36.58
N LEU A 878 -15.61 -4.26 36.41
CA LEU A 878 -16.92 -3.65 36.55
C LEU A 878 -17.58 -3.67 35.17
N LEU A 879 -18.55 -4.55 34.98
CA LEU A 879 -19.35 -4.60 33.76
C LEU A 879 -20.38 -3.47 33.78
N VAL A 880 -20.27 -2.56 32.81
CA VAL A 880 -21.14 -1.38 32.68
C VAL A 880 -22.04 -1.49 31.46
N ASP A 881 -23.33 -1.19 31.62
CA ASP A 881 -24.31 -1.07 30.55
C ASP A 881 -24.25 0.31 29.90
N ASN A 882 -23.78 0.37 28.65
CA ASN A 882 -23.60 1.63 27.93
C ASN A 882 -24.95 2.32 27.63
N THR A 883 -26.07 1.59 27.62
CA THR A 883 -27.42 2.20 27.48
C THR A 883 -27.84 2.99 28.73
N LYS A 884 -27.19 2.75 29.87
CA LYS A 884 -27.42 3.47 31.14
C LYS A 884 -26.39 4.57 31.39
N TRP A 885 -25.24 4.49 30.73
CA TRP A 885 -24.10 5.41 30.85
C TRP A 885 -23.80 6.09 29.51
N VAL A 886 -24.77 6.86 29.03
CA VAL A 886 -24.81 7.44 27.68
C VAL A 886 -23.78 8.55 27.53
N ASN A 887 -23.15 8.65 26.35
CA ASN A 887 -22.10 9.62 25.99
C ASN A 887 -20.85 9.57 26.88
N THR A 888 -20.65 8.46 27.61
CA THR A 888 -19.39 8.19 28.31
C THR A 888 -18.29 7.96 27.28
N VAL A 889 -17.12 8.59 27.48
CA VAL A 889 -15.96 8.41 26.60
C VAL A 889 -14.98 7.39 27.17
N ALA A 890 -14.82 7.39 28.49
CA ALA A 890 -14.00 6.43 29.23
C ALA A 890 -14.47 6.29 30.67
N PHE A 891 -13.97 5.26 31.34
CA PHE A 891 -14.16 4.98 32.75
C PHE A 891 -12.81 5.03 33.45
N GLU A 892 -12.67 5.89 34.45
CA GLU A 892 -11.47 5.97 35.28
C GLU A 892 -11.68 5.17 36.57
N THR A 893 -10.76 4.25 36.86
CA THR A 893 -10.75 3.42 38.06
C THR A 893 -9.75 3.99 39.06
N TYR A 894 -10.18 4.12 40.32
CA TYR A 894 -9.42 4.70 41.41
C TYR A 894 -9.27 3.73 42.58
N ASP A 895 -8.14 3.80 43.28
CA ASP A 895 -7.86 3.04 44.49
C ASP A 895 -8.40 3.71 45.77
N ALA A 896 -8.08 3.13 46.93
CA ALA A 896 -8.49 3.64 48.24
C ALA A 896 -7.86 5.01 48.60
N ASN A 897 -6.75 5.37 47.97
CA ASN A 897 -6.06 6.65 48.16
C ASN A 897 -6.57 7.74 47.20
N ASN A 898 -7.61 7.46 46.41
CA ASN A 898 -8.08 8.29 45.31
C ASN A 898 -7.01 8.53 44.23
N GLN A 899 -6.08 7.60 44.04
CA GLN A 899 -5.17 7.60 42.90
C GLN A 899 -5.82 6.86 41.73
N MET A 900 -5.72 7.44 40.53
CA MET A 900 -6.20 6.78 39.31
C MET A 900 -5.23 5.66 38.96
N ILE A 901 -5.75 4.44 38.81
CA ILE A 901 -4.95 3.23 38.59
C ILE A 901 -5.18 2.58 37.24
N SER A 902 -6.31 2.88 36.58
CA SER A 902 -6.64 2.33 35.26
C SER A 902 -7.67 3.21 34.56
N VAL A 903 -7.68 3.17 33.22
CA VAL A 903 -8.70 3.80 32.39
C VAL A 903 -9.15 2.81 31.32
N SER A 904 -10.47 2.62 31.20
CA SER A 904 -11.08 1.81 30.14
C SER A 904 -11.88 2.71 29.22
N ILE A 905 -11.57 2.73 27.91
CA ILE A 905 -12.41 3.45 26.94
C ILE A 905 -13.79 2.79 26.83
N VAL A 906 -14.81 3.55 26.46
CA VAL A 906 -16.15 2.97 26.21
C VAL A 906 -16.07 1.88 25.13
N GLY A 907 -16.71 0.73 25.38
CA GLY A 907 -16.67 -0.45 24.52
C GLY A 907 -15.49 -1.40 24.76
N THR A 908 -14.62 -1.13 25.74
CA THR A 908 -13.57 -2.09 26.14
C THR A 908 -14.19 -3.46 26.43
N GLY A 909 -13.69 -4.50 25.76
CA GLY A 909 -14.18 -5.89 25.87
C GLY A 909 -15.48 -6.20 25.12
N ASP A 910 -16.12 -5.24 24.44
CA ASP A 910 -17.36 -5.44 23.69
C ASP A 910 -17.45 -4.52 22.46
N THR A 911 -17.15 -5.07 21.28
CA THR A 911 -17.16 -4.34 20.00
C THR A 911 -18.55 -3.95 19.52
N THR A 912 -19.62 -4.51 20.11
CA THR A 912 -21.00 -4.11 19.81
C THR A 912 -21.40 -2.80 20.48
N LEU A 913 -20.58 -2.30 21.42
CA LEU A 913 -20.86 -1.19 22.32
C LEU A 913 -22.07 -1.37 23.23
N ALA A 914 -22.58 -2.59 23.41
CA ALA A 914 -23.67 -2.82 24.37
C ALA A 914 -23.18 -2.63 25.81
N LYS A 915 -21.98 -3.14 26.13
CA LYS A 915 -21.36 -3.08 27.45
C LYS A 915 -19.94 -2.50 27.40
N THR A 916 -19.40 -2.22 28.58
CA THR A 916 -17.96 -1.95 28.77
C THR A 916 -17.46 -2.79 29.95
N TYR A 917 -16.39 -3.55 29.71
CA TYR A 917 -15.64 -4.29 30.74
C TYR A 917 -14.59 -3.35 31.33
N VAL A 918 -14.98 -2.57 32.34
CA VAL A 918 -14.06 -1.63 33.00
C VAL A 918 -13.11 -2.42 33.89
N ASP A 919 -11.81 -2.21 33.71
CA ASP A 919 -10.78 -2.84 34.52
C ASP A 919 -10.96 -2.49 36.01
N PHE A 920 -11.08 -3.52 36.84
CA PHE A 920 -11.41 -3.41 38.26
C PHE A 920 -10.53 -4.38 39.08
N PRO A 921 -9.23 -4.10 39.22
CA PRO A 921 -8.30 -4.92 39.99
C PRO A 921 -8.65 -4.91 41.49
N SER A 922 -8.04 -5.81 42.27
CA SER A 922 -8.37 -6.00 43.69
C SER A 922 -8.19 -4.77 44.59
N ASN A 923 -7.34 -3.82 44.20
CA ASN A 923 -7.14 -2.54 44.88
C ASN A 923 -8.09 -1.43 44.40
N ALA A 924 -8.93 -1.67 43.39
CA ALA A 924 -9.93 -0.73 42.91
C ALA A 924 -11.03 -0.50 43.94
N GLN A 925 -11.45 0.76 44.08
CA GLN A 925 -12.49 1.18 45.01
C GLN A 925 -13.59 1.98 44.33
N LYS A 926 -13.25 2.85 43.37
CA LYS A 926 -14.22 3.74 42.70
C LYS A 926 -14.04 3.70 41.19
N VAL A 927 -15.14 3.84 40.47
CA VAL A 927 -15.15 4.05 39.01
C VAL A 927 -15.96 5.27 38.67
N TYR A 928 -15.43 6.15 37.83
CA TYR A 928 -16.11 7.33 37.31
C TYR A 928 -16.27 7.23 35.79
N ALA A 929 -17.48 7.49 35.28
CA ALA A 929 -17.73 7.73 33.87
C ALA A 929 -17.30 9.15 33.53
N VAL A 930 -16.51 9.31 32.48
CA VAL A 930 -15.99 10.58 32.00
C VAL A 930 -16.69 10.99 30.71
N GLY A 931 -17.13 12.24 30.61
CA GLY A 931 -17.68 12.84 29.38
C GLY A 931 -16.62 13.55 28.55
N TYR A 932 -16.95 13.92 27.31
CA TYR A 932 -16.01 14.59 26.38
C TYR A 932 -15.39 15.88 26.94
N ASN A 933 -16.08 16.57 27.85
CA ASN A 933 -15.63 17.81 28.48
C ASN A 933 -14.86 17.58 29.79
N GLY A 934 -14.57 16.32 30.16
CA GLY A 934 -13.93 15.95 31.43
C GLY A 934 -14.88 15.88 32.63
N GLN A 935 -16.19 16.10 32.46
CA GLN A 935 -17.16 15.89 33.53
C GLN A 935 -17.15 14.43 33.97
N LYS A 936 -17.15 14.21 35.29
CA LYS A 936 -17.13 12.88 35.91
C LYS A 936 -18.43 12.59 36.66
N ILE A 937 -18.99 11.40 36.48
CA ILE A 937 -20.13 10.88 37.26
C ILE A 937 -19.70 9.56 37.90
N LEU A 938 -19.91 9.42 39.21
CA LEU A 938 -19.57 8.19 39.94
C LEU A 938 -20.44 7.03 39.43
N VAL A 939 -19.80 5.94 39.00
CA VAL A 939 -20.45 4.70 38.55
C VAL A 939 -20.54 3.69 39.69
N TYR A 940 -19.44 3.47 40.39
CA TYR A 940 -19.28 2.47 41.46
C TYR A 940 -18.35 3.03 42.55
N PRO A 941 -18.56 2.74 43.85
CA PRO A 941 -19.60 1.86 44.40
C PRO A 941 -20.96 2.54 44.45
N ALA A 942 -22.02 1.72 44.37
CA ALA A 942 -23.39 2.20 44.57
C ALA A 942 -23.63 2.72 46.00
N GLU A 943 -22.75 2.36 46.95
CA GLU A 943 -22.88 2.63 48.39
C GLU A 943 -22.86 4.12 48.76
N ASN A 944 -22.41 5.01 47.86
CA ASN A 944 -22.59 6.46 48.08
C ASN A 944 -24.07 6.93 47.97
N LEU A 945 -25.02 6.02 47.71
CA LEU A 945 -26.47 6.24 47.84
C LEU A 945 -27.11 5.46 49.02
N ALA A 946 -26.36 4.58 49.67
CA ALA A 946 -26.80 3.89 50.88
C ALA A 946 -26.26 4.68 52.08
N VAL A 947 -27.01 5.70 52.50
CA VAL A 947 -26.91 6.15 53.88
C VAL A 947 -27.24 4.92 54.72
N ASN A 948 -26.24 4.34 55.39
CA ASN A 948 -26.51 3.72 56.68
C ASN A 948 -27.09 4.87 57.50
N GLU A 949 -28.43 4.95 57.58
CA GLU A 949 -29.01 5.77 58.63
C GLU A 949 -28.30 5.30 59.88
N VAL A 950 -27.56 6.20 60.53
CA VAL A 950 -27.07 5.93 61.86
C VAL A 950 -28.33 5.92 62.70
N ASP A 951 -28.99 4.76 62.73
CA ASP A 951 -30.01 4.43 63.71
C ASP A 951 -29.27 4.39 65.04
N ASP A 952 -29.12 5.58 65.62
CA ASP A 952 -28.76 5.69 67.01
C ASP A 952 -29.95 5.09 67.75
N ARG A 953 -29.76 3.85 68.22
CA ARG A 953 -30.72 3.02 68.99
C ARG A 953 -31.29 3.72 70.24
N ASN A 954 -30.98 5.01 70.45
CA ASN A 954 -31.41 5.91 71.51
C ASN A 954 -32.20 7.18 71.08
N ASN A 955 -32.61 7.35 69.80
CA ASN A 955 -33.39 8.51 69.32
C ASN A 955 -32.69 9.89 69.50
N ASN A 956 -31.36 9.98 69.39
CA ASN A 956 -30.66 11.26 69.61
C ASN A 956 -30.65 12.20 68.40
N PHE A 957 -31.04 11.74 67.21
CA PHE A 957 -31.11 12.53 65.98
C PHE A 957 -32.35 12.17 65.17
N ALA A 958 -33.10 13.19 64.72
CA ALA A 958 -34.29 12.99 63.89
C ALA A 958 -34.50 14.16 62.93
N ILE A 959 -35.09 13.86 61.77
CA ILE A 959 -35.52 14.85 60.78
C ILE A 959 -37.00 14.62 60.47
N SER A 960 -37.81 15.67 60.60
CA SER A 960 -39.25 15.60 60.32
C SER A 960 -39.79 16.95 59.82
N PRO A 961 -40.72 16.98 58.84
CA PRO A 961 -41.23 15.83 58.09
C PRO A 961 -40.21 15.32 57.06
N ASN A 962 -40.25 14.02 56.80
CA ASN A 962 -39.48 13.34 55.77
C ASN A 962 -40.32 12.15 55.27
N PRO A 963 -40.97 12.23 54.10
CA PRO A 963 -40.75 13.20 53.02
C PRO A 963 -41.11 14.66 53.35
N LEU A 964 -40.39 15.60 52.74
CA LEU A 964 -40.57 17.05 52.85
C LEU A 964 -41.29 17.57 51.60
N LYS A 965 -42.51 18.09 51.77
CA LYS A 965 -43.30 18.65 50.66
C LYS A 965 -42.92 20.09 50.34
N ASN A 966 -43.43 20.63 49.24
CA ASN A 966 -43.19 22.02 48.89
C ASN A 966 -43.88 22.98 49.89
N GLY A 967 -43.13 23.98 50.41
CA GLY A 967 -43.62 24.90 51.45
C GLY A 967 -43.52 24.39 52.90
N GLU A 968 -43.27 23.10 53.13
CA GLU A 968 -43.03 22.57 54.47
C GLU A 968 -41.64 22.94 54.99
N LYS A 969 -41.52 23.12 56.31
CA LYS A 969 -40.24 23.35 56.98
C LYS A 969 -39.77 22.06 57.63
N MET A 970 -38.55 21.66 57.29
CA MET A 970 -37.81 20.58 57.91
C MET A 970 -37.36 20.95 59.31
N ILE A 971 -37.54 20.06 60.27
CA ILE A 971 -37.05 20.22 61.64
C ILE A 971 -35.99 19.16 61.90
N ILE A 972 -34.77 19.62 62.14
CA ILE A 972 -33.64 18.80 62.58
C ILE A 972 -33.59 18.86 64.11
N THR A 973 -33.65 17.70 64.75
CA THR A 973 -33.58 17.56 66.21
C THR A 973 -32.35 16.77 66.60
N ILE A 974 -31.54 17.29 67.52
CA ILE A 974 -30.41 16.60 68.14
C ILE A 974 -30.54 16.71 69.66
N LYS A 975 -30.44 15.60 70.39
CA LYS A 975 -30.52 15.58 71.86
C LYS A 975 -29.16 15.97 72.45
N ASN A 976 -29.13 17.04 73.25
CA ASN A 976 -27.92 17.60 73.89
C ASN A 976 -26.79 18.00 72.90
N PRO A 977 -27.02 18.91 71.94
CA PRO A 977 -26.00 19.31 70.98
C PRO A 977 -24.80 19.96 71.71
N LYS A 978 -23.59 19.42 71.51
CA LYS A 978 -22.36 20.00 72.07
C LYS A 978 -21.76 21.01 71.10
N GLY A 979 -21.64 22.26 71.53
CA GLY A 979 -20.95 23.32 70.77
C GLY A 979 -21.63 23.74 69.47
N ASN A 980 -20.87 24.40 68.58
CA ASN A 980 -21.32 24.78 67.26
C ASN A 980 -21.27 23.57 66.32
N LEU A 981 -22.44 23.19 65.80
CA LEU A 981 -22.61 22.09 64.85
C LEU A 981 -22.17 22.54 63.45
N ILE A 982 -21.72 21.59 62.62
CA ILE A 982 -21.47 21.79 61.19
C ILE A 982 -22.43 20.90 60.41
N ALA A 983 -23.42 21.50 59.75
CA ALA A 983 -24.32 20.80 58.84
C ALA A 983 -23.88 20.99 57.38
N ALA A 984 -23.98 19.94 56.57
CA ALA A 984 -23.75 19.96 55.14
C ALA A 984 -24.86 19.19 54.43
N LEU A 985 -25.46 19.81 53.42
CA LEU A 985 -26.51 19.21 52.58
C LEU A 985 -25.94 18.94 51.19
N TYR A 986 -26.16 17.74 50.69
CA TYR A 986 -25.69 17.24 49.41
C TYR A 986 -26.87 16.78 48.55
N ASP A 987 -26.76 16.85 47.22
CA ASP A 987 -27.65 16.10 46.36
C ASP A 987 -27.26 14.61 46.31
N ILE A 988 -28.10 13.78 45.68
CA ILE A 988 -27.80 12.35 45.50
C ILE A 988 -26.51 12.05 44.74
N THR A 989 -25.96 13.02 44.01
CA THR A 989 -24.70 12.86 43.26
C THR A 989 -23.47 13.16 44.11
N GLY A 990 -23.66 13.53 45.39
CA GLY A 990 -22.61 13.92 46.32
C GLY A 990 -22.16 15.36 46.18
N LYS A 991 -22.82 16.18 45.35
CA LYS A 991 -22.51 17.60 45.21
C LYS A 991 -22.99 18.37 46.43
N LEU A 992 -22.08 19.12 47.05
CA LEU A 992 -22.40 20.00 48.17
C LEU A 992 -23.35 21.13 47.72
N ILE A 993 -24.50 21.24 48.37
CA ILE A 993 -25.51 22.27 48.14
C ILE A 993 -25.29 23.44 49.10
N ILE A 994 -25.09 23.16 50.39
CA ILE A 994 -24.85 24.18 51.42
C ILE A 994 -24.11 23.57 52.61
N SER A 995 -23.23 24.34 53.24
CA SER A 995 -22.62 24.03 54.53
C SER A 995 -22.86 25.18 55.51
N VAL A 996 -23.24 24.84 56.75
CA VAL A 996 -23.64 25.79 57.79
C VAL A 996 -22.97 25.39 59.10
N LYS A 997 -22.24 26.33 59.71
CA LYS A 997 -21.75 26.20 61.08
C LYS A 997 -22.57 27.10 62.00
N GLY A 998 -23.02 26.58 63.14
CA GLY A 998 -23.76 27.37 64.14
C GLY A 998 -24.56 26.52 65.13
N SER A 999 -25.43 27.18 65.87
CA SER A 999 -26.42 26.52 66.73
C SER A 999 -27.44 25.72 65.91
N LEU A 1000 -28.11 24.76 66.55
CA LEU A 1000 -29.14 23.94 65.89
C LEU A 1000 -30.27 24.80 65.28
N ASN A 1001 -30.63 25.92 65.93
CA ASN A 1001 -31.62 26.88 65.41
C ASN A 1001 -31.13 27.58 64.14
N GLU A 1002 -29.86 28.00 64.09
CA GLU A 1002 -29.29 28.63 62.89
C GLU A 1002 -29.19 27.66 61.72
N ILE A 1003 -28.84 26.40 62.02
CA ILE A 1003 -28.81 25.32 61.03
C ILE A 1003 -30.21 25.07 60.49
N ASN A 1004 -31.21 24.89 61.36
CA ASN A 1004 -32.60 24.71 60.93
C ASN A 1004 -33.07 25.84 60.02
N ASN A 1005 -32.80 27.10 60.37
CA ASN A 1005 -33.19 28.25 59.54
C ASN A 1005 -32.50 28.27 58.17
N LYS A 1006 -31.17 28.11 58.14
CA LYS A 1006 -30.38 28.20 56.90
C LYS A 1006 -30.60 27.00 55.96
N ILE A 1007 -30.69 25.79 56.52
CA ILE A 1007 -31.01 24.59 55.75
C ILE A 1007 -32.43 24.68 55.18
N ASN A 1008 -33.41 25.15 55.94
CA ASN A 1008 -34.77 25.35 55.41
C ASN A 1008 -34.83 26.36 54.25
N ALA A 1009 -34.10 27.48 54.37
CA ALA A 1009 -34.05 28.47 53.30
C ALA A 1009 -33.49 27.89 51.99
N GLN A 1010 -32.56 26.93 52.09
CA GLN A 1010 -32.04 26.21 50.93
C GLN A 1010 -32.98 25.08 50.48
N ALA A 1011 -33.63 24.38 51.42
CA ALA A 1011 -34.55 23.29 51.15
C ALA A 1011 -35.76 23.70 50.30
N GLN A 1012 -36.22 24.96 50.41
CA GLN A 1012 -37.28 25.52 49.55
C GLN A 1012 -36.87 25.66 48.08
N LYS A 1013 -35.56 25.68 47.78
CA LYS A 1013 -35.03 25.83 46.42
C LYS A 1013 -34.69 24.49 45.76
N LEU A 1014 -34.81 23.40 46.51
CA LEU A 1014 -34.52 22.06 46.02
C LEU A 1014 -35.63 21.58 45.09
N LYS A 1015 -35.24 20.91 44.01
CA LYS A 1015 -36.17 20.18 43.14
C LYS A 1015 -36.58 18.87 43.81
N THR A 1016 -37.70 18.29 43.39
CA THR A 1016 -38.10 16.91 43.76
C THR A 1016 -36.93 15.96 43.56
N GLY A 1017 -36.64 15.14 44.58
CA GLY A 1017 -35.47 14.27 44.58
C GLY A 1017 -35.03 13.89 45.99
N ILE A 1018 -33.99 13.05 46.06
CA ILE A 1018 -33.39 12.65 47.34
C ILE A 1018 -32.17 13.55 47.61
N TYR A 1019 -31.95 13.88 48.87
CA TYR A 1019 -30.82 14.68 49.33
C TYR A 1019 -30.23 14.01 50.56
N ILE A 1020 -28.97 14.33 50.87
CA ILE A 1020 -28.28 13.79 52.04
C ILE A 1020 -27.89 14.97 52.91
N ILE A 1021 -28.29 14.94 54.18
CA ILE A 1021 -27.79 15.89 55.17
C ILE A 1021 -26.85 15.18 56.12
N SER A 1022 -25.70 15.80 56.37
CA SER A 1022 -24.73 15.38 57.37
C SER A 1022 -24.54 16.47 58.41
N ILE A 1023 -24.49 16.13 59.69
CA ILE A 1023 -24.31 17.06 60.80
C ILE A 1023 -23.22 16.53 61.72
N ASN A 1024 -22.23 17.37 62.02
CA ASN A 1024 -21.11 17.03 62.89
C ASN A 1024 -21.11 17.93 64.14
N ASP A 1025 -21.03 17.34 65.32
CA ASP A 1025 -20.96 18.05 66.61
C ASP A 1025 -19.52 18.22 67.16
N GLY A 1026 -18.52 17.79 66.38
CA GLY A 1026 -17.10 17.78 66.74
C GLY A 1026 -16.61 16.43 67.27
N THR A 1027 -17.53 15.53 67.65
CA THR A 1027 -17.23 14.19 68.18
C THR A 1027 -18.04 13.07 67.53
N HIS A 1028 -19.22 13.37 67.00
CA HIS A 1028 -20.11 12.46 66.30
C HIS A 1028 -20.59 13.08 64.98
N GLN A 1029 -20.74 12.23 63.96
CA GLN A 1029 -21.33 12.59 62.69
C GLN A 1029 -22.69 11.90 62.53
N TYR A 1030 -23.74 12.69 62.38
CA TYR A 1030 -25.10 12.27 62.05
C TYR A 1030 -25.33 12.40 60.54
N GLN A 1031 -26.04 11.46 59.94
CA GLN A 1031 -26.44 11.51 58.53
C GLN A 1031 -27.87 10.99 58.35
N SER A 1032 -28.64 11.64 57.47
CA SER A 1032 -29.99 11.18 57.11
C SER A 1032 -30.33 11.55 55.66
N LYS A 1033 -31.18 10.71 55.05
CA LYS A 1033 -31.76 10.98 53.73
C LYS A 1033 -32.92 11.94 53.88
N ILE A 1034 -33.04 12.88 52.96
CA ILE A 1034 -34.18 13.78 52.84
C ILE A 1034 -34.86 13.47 51.51
N ILE A 1035 -36.14 13.11 51.56
CA ILE A 1035 -36.97 12.93 50.37
C ILE A 1035 -37.71 14.25 50.14
N LYS A 1036 -37.37 14.97 49.07
CA LYS A 1036 -38.10 16.17 48.63
C LYS A 1036 -39.16 15.73 47.62
N GLU A 1037 -40.44 15.93 47.97
CA GLU A 1037 -41.59 15.72 47.08
C GLU A 1037 -41.87 16.98 46.23
#